data_AF-A0AAQ3UHC1-F1
#
_entry.id   AF-A0AAQ3UHC1-F1
#
_cell.length_a   1.000
_cell.length_b   1.000
_cell.length_c   1.000
_cell.angle_alpha   90.00
_cell.angle_beta   90.00
_cell.angle_gamma   90.00
#
_symmetry.space_group_name_H-M   'P 1'
#
loop_
_entity.id
_entity.type
_entity.pdbx_description
1 polymer ?
#
loop_
_entity_poly.entity_id
_entity_poly.type
_entity_poly.pdbx_seq_one_letter_code
_entity_poly.pdbx_strand_id
1 'polypeptide(L)'
;SYLPADNVAFYSIKPRHKSLAAGGTCCPVQGYDHAELRKPSEWFRLLNTAFITLLPKKVDAIQVKEFRPISLIHSVAKLVTKVLANRLAPLLPTLMVKSLYAKKEAHILLKLDISKAFDSSFLLEVLQQRGFGQRWRNLMCLLLSTSSTQILVNGQPGDNIYHHRGLRQGDPLSPMLFILVMDVLNSMVQFATEKGLLQPLAVQQVRHQMMPWSSLDQLTKIFKWSNIFLITLDMLLGSKLTSPRALRLRYTAQPRLALTTEALSCAIKEFPCTYLGLPLGVRKPTKAMLLPLIDKVADYFPGWKAYLMNRAGRLVMIRAVLTATTIHHLIALDLPKWVIKAIDKLRRGFLWKGREKANGGNCLDRVQRPLELGGLGIHNLEALRIRWLWSQRTDPDRLWGGLHVSVPAKAKAMFEVAVRTVVGDGNTTKFWTDRWIDGKCIADLAPALFAAVQKRAIKCRTVAQGLHNRSWVMDVRGALSVQVLTEYLLVWDLVDDIVLQHDVPDKHLWKLTQSRVYSSKSAYSAFFLGSVGLSGWKRIWKGWAPLKCKVFLWLAKNNRCWTSDRLAKRGLPHPSACPFCDQSDETIQHILLGYPFSRQIWTNILCSLNFASLAPSPADTRFFAWWARSSSTVPKEAWRGLNTLIILVAWEIWIFRNSRVFEGCQPRIERVIQLVEEEGLLWCRAGATGLQELCIRSQAAAG
;
A
#
# COMPACT_ATOMS: atom_id res chain seq x y z
N SER A 1 2.49 -4.96 4.96
CA SER A 1 2.85 -6.40 4.95
C SER A 1 1.64 -7.20 4.48
N TYR A 2 1.36 -7.16 3.18
CA TYR A 2 0.49 -8.13 2.52
C TYR A 2 1.41 -8.80 1.50
N LEU A 3 1.95 -9.96 1.84
CA LEU A 3 2.47 -10.91 0.87
C LEU A 3 1.23 -11.69 0.40
N PRO A 4 0.73 -11.47 -0.82
CA PRO A 4 -0.22 -12.42 -1.38
C PRO A 4 0.55 -13.72 -1.61
N ALA A 5 0.23 -14.73 -0.80
CA ALA A 5 0.60 -16.12 -1.02
C ALA A 5 -0.20 -16.60 -2.24
N ASP A 6 0.29 -16.29 -3.44
CA ASP A 6 -0.15 -16.85 -4.72
C ASP A 6 1.05 -16.72 -5.68
N ASN A 7 2.10 -17.51 -5.43
CA ASN A 7 3.23 -17.61 -6.33
C ASN A 7 2.83 -18.46 -7.54
N VAL A 8 2.27 -17.83 -8.57
CA VAL A 8 2.14 -18.44 -9.89
C VAL A 8 3.41 -18.12 -10.67
N ALA A 9 4.24 -19.14 -10.90
CA ALA A 9 5.42 -19.00 -11.73
C ALA A 9 5.04 -18.92 -13.22
N PHE A 10 5.78 -18.12 -13.99
CA PHE A 10 5.58 -17.95 -15.42
C PHE A 10 6.77 -18.60 -16.16
N TYR A 11 6.48 -19.58 -17.02
CA TYR A 11 7.47 -20.26 -17.86
C TYR A 11 7.10 -20.12 -19.34
N SER A 12 8.11 -20.11 -20.23
CA SER A 12 7.94 -20.06 -21.69
C SER A 12 8.42 -21.37 -22.31
N ILE A 13 7.62 -21.96 -23.21
CA ILE A 13 7.93 -23.23 -23.90
C ILE A 13 7.76 -23.05 -25.42
N LYS A 14 8.64 -23.66 -26.24
CA LYS A 14 8.64 -23.57 -27.73
C LYS A 14 8.74 -24.98 -28.36
N PRO A 15 7.69 -25.54 -29.03
CA PRO A 15 7.72 -26.92 -29.57
C PRO A 15 7.64 -27.08 -31.13
N ARG A 16 8.16 -28.20 -31.67
CA ARG A 16 7.93 -28.79 -33.05
C ARG A 16 8.08 -30.35 -33.07
N HIS A 17 7.41 -31.00 -34.04
CA HIS A 17 6.98 -32.43 -34.16
C HIS A 17 8.02 -33.54 -34.48
N LYS A 18 7.87 -34.74 -33.86
CA LYS A 18 7.44 -36.05 -34.45
C LYS A 18 7.36 -37.16 -33.36
N SER A 19 6.47 -38.14 -33.54
CA SER A 19 6.01 -39.15 -32.56
C SER A 19 6.89 -40.41 -32.45
N LEU A 20 6.98 -41.03 -31.26
CA LEU A 20 7.11 -42.48 -31.03
C LEU A 20 6.96 -42.85 -29.54
N ALA A 21 6.37 -44.02 -29.28
CA ALA A 21 5.92 -44.52 -27.97
C ALA A 21 6.97 -45.39 -27.25
N ALA A 22 6.98 -45.41 -25.90
CA ALA A 22 7.48 -46.53 -25.10
C ALA A 22 7.08 -46.38 -23.61
N GLY A 23 6.58 -47.47 -23.02
CA GLY A 23 6.18 -47.59 -21.62
C GLY A 23 7.31 -47.91 -20.63
N GLY A 24 6.96 -47.84 -19.34
CA GLY A 24 7.80 -48.26 -18.22
C GLY A 24 7.03 -48.17 -16.90
N THR A 25 7.01 -49.28 -16.18
CA THR A 25 6.28 -49.56 -14.93
C THR A 25 6.96 -48.96 -13.70
N CYS A 26 6.17 -48.47 -12.72
CA CYS A 26 6.65 -47.94 -11.44
C CYS A 26 6.77 -49.03 -10.37
N CYS A 27 7.87 -49.02 -9.61
CA CYS A 27 8.05 -49.76 -8.35
C CYS A 27 7.44 -49.00 -7.15
N PRO A 28 6.88 -49.69 -6.13
CA PRO A 28 6.34 -49.07 -4.93
C PRO A 28 7.40 -48.92 -3.82
N VAL A 29 7.41 -47.77 -3.13
CA VAL A 29 8.27 -47.51 -1.96
C VAL A 29 7.47 -47.80 -0.68
N GLN A 30 8.01 -48.68 0.17
CA GLN A 30 7.50 -49.07 1.48
C GLN A 30 7.89 -48.08 2.60
N GLY A 31 7.01 -47.94 3.60
CA GLY A 31 7.36 -47.91 5.03
C GLY A 31 7.78 -46.57 5.66
N TYR A 32 6.82 -45.83 6.24
CA TYR A 32 7.09 -44.96 7.39
C TYR A 32 6.55 -45.64 8.64
N ASP A 33 7.44 -46.00 9.56
CA ASP A 33 7.12 -46.64 10.83
C ASP A 33 6.51 -45.60 11.80
N HIS A 34 5.26 -45.84 12.21
CA HIS A 34 4.45 -44.90 13.00
C HIS A 34 4.68 -45.00 14.53
N ALA A 35 5.68 -45.77 14.99
CA ALA A 35 5.70 -46.29 16.35
C ALA A 35 6.25 -45.36 17.47
N GLU A 36 6.85 -44.20 17.19
CA GLU A 36 7.54 -43.39 18.23
C GLU A 36 6.97 -41.97 18.48
N LEU A 37 5.69 -41.73 18.23
CA LEU A 37 5.03 -40.48 18.66
C LEU A 37 4.15 -40.74 19.89
N ARG A 38 4.55 -40.22 21.05
CA ARG A 38 3.68 -40.10 22.25
C ARG A 38 2.29 -39.66 21.81
N LYS A 39 1.24 -40.46 22.11
CA LYS A 39 -0.15 -40.12 21.76
C LYS A 39 -0.43 -38.67 22.20
N PRO A 40 -0.84 -37.77 21.29
CA PRO A 40 -1.16 -36.40 21.67
C PRO A 40 -2.25 -36.41 22.74
N SER A 41 -2.01 -35.73 23.86
CA SER A 41 -2.99 -35.59 24.95
C SER A 41 -4.32 -35.07 24.40
N GLU A 42 -5.44 -35.54 24.95
CA GLU A 42 -6.80 -35.15 24.56
C GLU A 42 -6.99 -33.61 24.51
N TRP A 43 -6.37 -32.90 25.45
CA TRP A 43 -6.28 -31.44 25.49
C TRP A 43 -5.70 -30.80 24.22
N PHE A 44 -4.70 -31.43 23.61
CA PHE A 44 -4.08 -30.92 22.38
C PHE A 44 -5.02 -31.07 21.17
N ARG A 45 -5.79 -32.17 21.12
CA ARG A 45 -6.83 -32.35 20.09
C ARG A 45 -7.91 -31.30 20.22
N LEU A 46 -8.39 -31.04 21.44
CA LEU A 46 -9.38 -30.00 21.72
C LEU A 46 -8.87 -28.61 21.31
N LEU A 47 -7.63 -28.26 21.63
CA LEU A 47 -6.99 -26.99 21.24
C LEU A 47 -6.77 -26.84 19.74
N ASN A 48 -6.72 -27.95 19.00
CA ASN A 48 -6.49 -27.97 17.56
C ASN A 48 -7.77 -28.18 16.73
N THR A 49 -8.94 -28.10 17.38
CA THR A 49 -10.25 -28.00 16.71
C THR A 49 -10.43 -26.60 16.08
N ALA A 50 -11.29 -26.52 15.06
CA ALA A 50 -11.66 -25.25 14.44
C ALA A 50 -13.11 -25.24 13.95
N PHE A 51 -13.76 -24.09 14.02
CA PHE A 51 -15.07 -23.91 13.37
C PHE A 51 -14.91 -23.43 11.93
N ILE A 52 -15.72 -23.89 11.01
CA ILE A 52 -15.78 -23.36 9.64
C ILE A 52 -16.97 -22.43 9.53
N THR A 53 -16.69 -21.18 9.14
CA THR A 53 -17.71 -20.23 8.69
C THR A 53 -17.61 -20.02 7.19
N LEU A 54 -18.75 -19.86 6.52
CA LEU A 54 -18.83 -19.65 5.08
C LEU A 54 -18.94 -18.16 4.77
N LEU A 55 -17.92 -17.60 4.11
CA LEU A 55 -17.94 -16.20 3.66
C LEU A 55 -18.27 -16.11 2.16
N PRO A 56 -19.25 -15.30 1.73
CA PRO A 56 -19.59 -15.18 0.32
C PRO A 56 -18.45 -14.52 -0.49
N LYS A 57 -18.15 -15.08 -1.67
CA LYS A 57 -17.14 -14.55 -2.61
C LYS A 57 -17.67 -13.39 -3.45
N LYS A 58 -18.98 -13.35 -3.66
CA LYS A 58 -19.71 -12.34 -4.44
C LYS A 58 -21.00 -11.96 -3.73
N VAL A 59 -21.58 -10.84 -4.14
CA VAL A 59 -22.94 -10.45 -3.76
C VAL A 59 -23.92 -11.50 -4.29
N ASP A 60 -24.94 -11.84 -3.49
CA ASP A 60 -25.96 -12.86 -3.81
C ASP A 60 -25.37 -14.25 -4.11
N ALA A 61 -24.48 -14.72 -3.25
CA ALA A 61 -23.95 -16.08 -3.33
C ALA A 61 -25.04 -17.10 -2.97
N ILE A 62 -25.36 -17.99 -3.91
CA ILE A 62 -26.42 -19.02 -3.78
C ILE A 62 -25.79 -20.41 -3.76
N GLN A 63 -24.72 -20.64 -4.52
CA GLN A 63 -24.09 -21.96 -4.64
C GLN A 63 -22.92 -22.13 -3.67
N VAL A 64 -22.72 -23.33 -3.10
CA VAL A 64 -21.65 -23.61 -2.12
C VAL A 64 -20.25 -23.19 -2.62
N LYS A 65 -19.95 -23.38 -3.91
CA LYS A 65 -18.66 -22.97 -4.52
C LYS A 65 -18.43 -21.44 -4.49
N GLU A 66 -19.48 -20.67 -4.31
CA GLU A 66 -19.47 -19.20 -4.22
C GLU A 66 -19.15 -18.73 -2.81
N PHE A 67 -19.00 -19.64 -1.84
CA PHE A 67 -18.54 -19.34 -0.50
C PHE A 67 -17.07 -19.76 -0.31
N ARG A 68 -16.36 -19.04 0.57
CA ARG A 68 -15.04 -19.39 1.08
C ARG A 68 -15.22 -20.01 2.47
N PRO A 69 -14.82 -21.28 2.68
CA PRO A 69 -14.74 -21.81 4.03
C PRO A 69 -13.56 -21.17 4.76
N ILE A 70 -13.82 -20.55 5.90
CA ILE A 70 -12.79 -19.98 6.78
C ILE A 70 -12.78 -20.74 8.10
N SER A 71 -11.62 -21.29 8.44
CA SER A 71 -11.38 -21.98 9.71
C SER A 71 -11.08 -20.97 10.83
N LEU A 72 -11.97 -20.92 11.81
CA LEU A 72 -11.84 -20.24 13.08
C LEU A 72 -11.10 -21.16 14.06
N ILE A 73 -9.78 -21.10 14.00
CA ILE A 73 -8.89 -21.87 14.88
C ILE A 73 -8.80 -21.17 16.25
N HIS A 74 -8.64 -21.97 17.30
CA HIS A 74 -8.38 -21.49 18.66
C HIS A 74 -7.21 -20.49 18.74
N SER A 75 -7.32 -19.50 19.62
CA SER A 75 -6.34 -18.40 19.75
C SER A 75 -4.93 -18.89 20.08
N VAL A 76 -4.81 -19.89 20.95
CA VAL A 76 -3.53 -20.52 21.32
C VAL A 76 -2.85 -21.16 20.11
N ALA A 77 -3.59 -21.95 19.33
CA ALA A 77 -3.02 -22.57 18.12
C ALA A 77 -2.64 -21.50 17.08
N LYS A 78 -3.41 -20.40 16.96
CA LYS A 78 -3.02 -19.24 16.13
C LYS A 78 -1.72 -18.58 16.59
N LEU A 79 -1.46 -18.47 17.89
CA LEU A 79 -0.20 -17.93 18.40
C LEU A 79 0.98 -18.82 17.99
N VAL A 80 0.85 -20.13 18.19
CA VAL A 80 1.87 -21.12 17.79
C VAL A 80 2.14 -21.02 16.28
N THR A 81 1.10 -21.09 15.46
CA THR A 81 1.25 -21.05 14.00
C THR A 81 1.78 -19.70 13.50
N LYS A 82 1.46 -18.61 14.20
CA LYS A 82 2.00 -17.28 13.89
C LYS A 82 3.49 -17.15 14.24
N VAL A 83 3.95 -17.70 15.37
CA VAL A 83 5.37 -17.72 15.74
C VAL A 83 6.17 -18.49 14.68
N LEU A 84 5.67 -19.65 14.26
CA LEU A 84 6.29 -20.46 13.21
C LEU A 84 6.34 -19.71 11.87
N ALA A 85 5.25 -19.06 11.48
CA ALA A 85 5.18 -18.29 10.25
C ALA A 85 6.14 -17.09 10.24
N ASN A 86 6.27 -16.37 11.36
CA ASN A 86 7.18 -15.21 11.46
C ASN A 86 8.65 -15.61 11.30
N ARG A 87 9.03 -16.83 11.69
CA ARG A 87 10.38 -17.36 11.47
C ARG A 87 10.66 -17.74 10.00
N LEU A 88 9.62 -18.05 9.22
CA LEU A 88 9.72 -18.43 7.80
C LEU A 88 9.71 -17.22 6.84
N ALA A 89 9.09 -16.10 7.26
CA ALA A 89 8.87 -14.93 6.41
C ALA A 89 10.12 -14.27 5.75
N PRO A 90 11.31 -14.24 6.37
CA PRO A 90 12.48 -13.55 5.79
C PRO A 90 13.05 -14.21 4.53
N LEU A 91 12.65 -15.43 4.19
CA LEU A 91 13.32 -16.27 3.20
C LEU A 91 12.76 -16.15 1.76
N LEU A 92 11.92 -15.14 1.43
CA LEU A 92 11.03 -15.20 0.24
C LEU A 92 10.94 -13.91 -0.63
N PRO A 93 11.34 -13.94 -1.92
CA PRO A 93 11.00 -12.88 -2.90
C PRO A 93 10.61 -13.34 -4.35
N THR A 94 9.79 -12.56 -5.12
CA THR A 94 9.55 -12.73 -6.60
C THR A 94 8.75 -11.59 -7.35
N LEU A 95 8.93 -11.43 -8.70
CA LEU A 95 7.94 -11.30 -9.85
C LEU A 95 8.44 -10.57 -11.16
N MET A 96 7.91 -10.91 -12.39
CA MET A 96 8.59 -10.67 -13.72
C MET A 96 7.83 -10.43 -15.09
N VAL A 97 6.52 -10.20 -15.22
CA VAL A 97 5.77 -10.47 -16.50
C VAL A 97 5.93 -9.49 -17.71
N LYS A 98 6.12 -8.18 -17.53
CA LYS A 98 5.93 -7.19 -18.63
C LYS A 98 7.06 -7.14 -19.68
N SER A 99 8.27 -7.58 -19.34
CA SER A 99 9.42 -7.58 -20.27
C SER A 99 9.24 -8.52 -21.45
N LEU A 100 8.59 -9.66 -21.23
CA LEU A 100 8.46 -10.73 -22.21
C LEU A 100 7.68 -10.31 -23.45
N TYR A 101 6.74 -9.38 -23.30
CA TYR A 101 5.97 -8.90 -24.44
C TYR A 101 6.76 -7.99 -25.39
N ALA A 102 7.73 -7.22 -24.86
CA ALA A 102 8.48 -6.24 -25.66
C ALA A 102 9.42 -6.90 -26.69
N LYS A 103 9.77 -8.18 -26.49
CA LYS A 103 10.70 -8.93 -27.34
C LYS A 103 10.12 -9.41 -28.67
N LYS A 104 8.81 -9.28 -28.90
CA LYS A 104 8.11 -9.72 -30.14
C LYS A 104 8.35 -11.20 -30.48
N GLU A 105 8.64 -12.04 -29.48
CA GLU A 105 8.82 -13.47 -29.62
C GLU A 105 7.57 -14.24 -29.19
N ALA A 106 7.36 -15.42 -29.79
CA ALA A 106 6.22 -16.27 -29.47
C ALA A 106 6.44 -16.98 -28.12
N HIS A 107 5.64 -16.60 -27.13
CA HIS A 107 5.67 -17.17 -25.79
C HIS A 107 4.27 -17.64 -25.37
N ILE A 108 4.22 -18.64 -24.51
CA ILE A 108 3.00 -19.10 -23.84
C ILE A 108 3.25 -18.93 -22.35
N LEU A 109 2.35 -18.23 -21.64
CA LEU A 109 2.42 -18.15 -20.17
C LEU A 109 1.50 -19.20 -19.58
N LEU A 110 2.03 -20.09 -18.77
CA LEU A 110 1.22 -21.02 -18.01
C LEU A 110 0.72 -20.35 -16.73
N LYS A 111 -0.60 -20.18 -16.61
CA LYS A 111 -1.24 -19.83 -15.34
C LYS A 111 -1.66 -21.13 -14.67
N LEU A 112 -0.87 -21.56 -13.71
CA LEU A 112 -1.18 -22.70 -12.86
C LEU A 112 -2.06 -22.24 -11.70
N ASP A 113 -3.23 -22.86 -11.57
CA ASP A 113 -4.09 -22.72 -10.40
C ASP A 113 -4.06 -24.08 -9.68
N ILE A 114 -3.58 -24.08 -8.45
CA ILE A 114 -3.28 -25.31 -7.72
C ILE A 114 -4.43 -25.55 -6.75
N SER A 115 -5.30 -26.49 -7.09
CA SER A 115 -6.45 -26.81 -6.26
C SER A 115 -6.07 -27.77 -5.14
N LYS A 116 -6.18 -27.31 -3.88
CA LYS A 116 -6.13 -28.15 -2.67
C LYS A 116 -4.97 -29.16 -2.63
N ALA A 117 -3.81 -28.81 -3.17
CA ALA A 117 -2.70 -29.73 -3.29
C ALA A 117 -1.83 -29.71 -2.03
N PHE A 118 -2.19 -30.52 -1.05
CA PHE A 118 -1.30 -30.87 0.05
C PHE A 118 -1.61 -32.28 0.54
N ASP A 119 -0.76 -33.23 0.16
CA ASP A 119 -0.63 -34.47 0.93
C ASP A 119 0.35 -34.21 2.09
N SER A 120 -0.11 -34.51 3.30
CA SER A 120 0.63 -34.25 4.55
C SER A 120 1.97 -34.99 4.61
N SER A 121 2.10 -36.11 3.89
CA SER A 121 3.33 -36.90 3.77
C SER A 121 4.42 -36.16 3.01
N PHE A 122 4.10 -35.60 1.83
CA PHE A 122 5.05 -34.86 1.01
C PHE A 122 5.59 -33.62 1.76
N LEU A 123 4.73 -32.88 2.46
CA LEU A 123 5.17 -31.72 3.24
C LEU A 123 6.21 -32.08 4.30
N LEU A 124 6.06 -33.22 4.99
CA LEU A 124 7.01 -33.66 6.01
C LEU A 124 8.36 -34.04 5.41
N GLU A 125 8.36 -34.64 4.22
CA GLU A 125 9.58 -34.94 3.46
C GLU A 125 10.31 -33.65 3.03
N VAL A 126 9.58 -32.66 2.51
CA VAL A 126 10.15 -31.35 2.14
C VAL A 126 10.80 -30.68 3.35
N LEU A 127 10.15 -30.70 4.50
CA LEU A 127 10.72 -30.17 5.74
C LEU A 127 12.00 -30.92 6.15
N GLN A 128 12.04 -32.23 5.97
CA GLN A 128 13.23 -33.03 6.29
C GLN A 128 14.41 -32.64 5.40
N GLN A 129 14.18 -32.58 4.09
CA GLN A 129 15.21 -32.25 3.11
C GLN A 129 15.72 -30.82 3.25
N ARG A 130 14.89 -29.90 3.76
CA ARG A 130 15.29 -28.53 4.10
C ARG A 130 16.05 -28.40 5.42
N GLY A 131 16.39 -29.52 6.06
CA GLY A 131 17.18 -29.54 7.29
C GLY A 131 16.41 -29.16 8.55
N PHE A 132 15.07 -29.17 8.51
CA PHE A 132 14.29 -28.92 9.73
C PHE A 132 14.48 -30.08 10.71
N GLY A 133 14.94 -29.75 11.92
CA GLY A 133 15.20 -30.73 12.97
C GLY A 133 13.96 -31.56 13.33
N GLN A 134 14.19 -32.79 13.82
CA GLN A 134 13.13 -33.76 14.12
C GLN A 134 12.04 -33.21 15.04
N ARG A 135 12.41 -32.41 16.06
CA ARG A 135 11.45 -31.77 16.97
C ARG A 135 10.43 -30.90 16.23
N TRP A 136 10.88 -30.16 15.22
CA TRP A 136 10.02 -29.27 14.44
C TRP A 136 9.09 -30.06 13.52
N ARG A 137 9.62 -31.12 12.88
CA ARG A 137 8.82 -32.03 12.04
C ARG A 137 7.78 -32.79 12.84
N ASN A 138 8.11 -33.24 14.05
CA ASN A 138 7.15 -33.88 14.97
C ASN A 138 6.01 -32.92 15.35
N LEU A 139 6.33 -31.66 15.65
CA LEU A 139 5.30 -30.64 15.92
C LEU A 139 4.39 -30.42 14.71
N MET A 140 4.94 -30.40 13.49
CA MET A 140 4.14 -30.27 12.26
C MET A 140 3.24 -31.49 12.04
N CYS A 141 3.79 -32.69 12.21
CA CYS A 141 3.04 -33.94 12.12
C CYS A 141 1.88 -33.97 13.12
N LEU A 142 2.14 -33.60 14.37
CA LEU A 142 1.11 -33.52 15.42
C LEU A 142 0.03 -32.49 15.09
N LEU A 143 0.41 -31.29 14.63
CA LEU A 143 -0.54 -30.24 14.27
C LEU A 143 -1.43 -30.61 13.09
N LEU A 144 -0.89 -31.30 12.07
CA LEU A 144 -1.66 -31.69 10.90
C LEU A 144 -2.55 -32.91 11.19
N SER A 145 -2.01 -33.93 11.84
CA SER A 145 -2.73 -35.20 12.13
C SER A 145 -3.86 -35.06 13.14
N THR A 146 -3.78 -34.09 14.06
CA THR A 146 -4.80 -33.87 15.11
C THR A 146 -5.83 -32.82 14.74
N SER A 147 -5.77 -32.25 13.53
CA SER A 147 -6.68 -31.17 13.15
C SER A 147 -8.07 -31.69 12.77
N SER A 148 -9.10 -31.06 13.32
CA SER A 148 -10.51 -31.31 12.98
C SER A 148 -11.28 -30.00 12.83
N THR A 149 -12.38 -30.04 12.07
CA THR A 149 -13.27 -28.90 11.88
C THR A 149 -14.75 -29.25 12.03
N GLN A 150 -15.56 -28.27 12.47
CA GLN A 150 -17.02 -28.35 12.47
C GLN A 150 -17.60 -27.19 11.67
N ILE A 151 -18.61 -27.44 10.83
CA ILE A 151 -19.28 -26.38 10.08
C ILE A 151 -20.28 -25.69 11.00
N LEU A 152 -20.21 -24.35 11.11
CA LEU A 152 -21.21 -23.56 11.81
C LEU A 152 -22.37 -23.25 10.87
N VAL A 153 -23.56 -23.77 11.17
CA VAL A 153 -24.80 -23.42 10.49
C VAL A 153 -25.67 -22.66 11.48
N ASN A 154 -25.96 -21.39 11.19
CA ASN A 154 -26.74 -20.50 12.09
C ASN A 154 -26.20 -20.43 13.53
N GLY A 155 -24.87 -20.53 13.71
CA GLY A 155 -24.20 -20.48 15.01
C GLY A 155 -24.14 -21.82 15.76
N GLN A 156 -24.77 -22.87 15.22
CA GLN A 156 -24.73 -24.22 15.77
C GLN A 156 -23.60 -25.04 15.09
N PRO A 157 -22.70 -25.68 15.85
CA PRO A 157 -21.66 -26.54 15.27
C PRO A 157 -22.27 -27.88 14.83
N GLY A 158 -21.97 -28.29 13.59
CA GLY A 158 -22.29 -29.63 13.09
C GLY A 158 -21.24 -30.67 13.47
N ASP A 159 -21.26 -31.80 12.76
CA ASP A 159 -20.37 -32.94 13.03
C ASP A 159 -18.88 -32.62 12.80
N ASN A 160 -18.03 -33.36 13.51
CA ASN A 160 -16.58 -33.28 13.38
C ASN A 160 -16.10 -33.86 12.05
N ILE A 161 -15.39 -33.04 11.29
CA ILE A 161 -14.69 -33.41 10.06
C ILE A 161 -13.19 -33.48 10.37
N TYR A 162 -12.63 -34.68 10.36
CA TYR A 162 -11.19 -34.87 10.56
C TYR A 162 -10.42 -34.63 9.26
N HIS A 163 -9.37 -33.82 9.33
CA HIS A 163 -8.59 -33.48 8.15
C HIS A 163 -7.55 -34.56 7.85
N HIS A 164 -7.75 -35.28 6.75
CA HIS A 164 -6.73 -36.19 6.23
C HIS A 164 -5.76 -35.49 5.28
N ARG A 165 -6.20 -34.42 4.59
CA ARG A 165 -5.44 -33.70 3.56
C ARG A 165 -5.76 -32.20 3.60
N GLY A 166 -4.85 -31.40 3.04
CA GLY A 166 -5.02 -29.96 2.90
C GLY A 166 -4.62 -29.17 4.14
N LEU A 167 -4.40 -27.86 3.94
CA LEU A 167 -4.09 -26.90 5.01
C LEU A 167 -5.33 -26.04 5.31
N ARG A 168 -5.54 -25.69 6.59
CA ARG A 168 -6.71 -24.90 7.03
C ARG A 168 -6.63 -23.47 6.52
N GLN A 169 -7.71 -22.98 5.91
CA GLN A 169 -7.80 -21.60 5.41
C GLN A 169 -8.11 -20.65 6.57
N GLY A 170 -7.19 -19.72 6.87
CA GLY A 170 -7.28 -18.85 8.05
C GLY A 170 -6.29 -19.22 9.16
N ASP A 171 -5.55 -20.32 8.99
CA ASP A 171 -4.39 -20.64 9.82
C ASP A 171 -3.19 -19.74 9.44
N PRO A 172 -2.56 -19.06 10.41
CA PRO A 172 -1.33 -18.30 10.19
C PRO A 172 -0.17 -19.08 9.57
N LEU A 173 -0.06 -20.41 9.79
CA LEU A 173 1.06 -21.23 9.29
C LEU A 173 0.83 -21.75 7.87
N SER A 174 -0.43 -22.00 7.48
CA SER A 174 -0.79 -22.57 6.17
C SER A 174 -0.15 -21.84 4.98
N PRO A 175 -0.12 -20.49 4.91
CA PRO A 175 0.52 -19.80 3.80
C PRO A 175 2.03 -20.03 3.70
N MET A 176 2.73 -20.22 4.82
CA MET A 176 4.18 -20.43 4.80
C MET A 176 4.55 -21.85 4.40
N LEU A 177 3.78 -22.84 4.87
CA LEU A 177 3.92 -24.23 4.43
C LEU A 177 3.64 -24.37 2.93
N PHE A 178 2.66 -23.62 2.42
CA PHE A 178 2.42 -23.54 0.98
C PHE A 178 3.63 -23.04 0.21
N ILE A 179 4.29 -22.00 0.70
CA ILE A 179 5.44 -21.44 0.00
C ILE A 179 6.62 -22.42 0.00
N LEU A 180 6.85 -23.16 1.09
CA LEU A 180 7.90 -24.20 1.14
C LEU A 180 7.66 -25.31 0.10
N VAL A 181 6.42 -25.75 -0.05
CA VAL A 181 6.02 -26.68 -1.09
C VAL A 181 6.23 -26.09 -2.48
N MET A 182 5.86 -24.81 -2.70
CA MET A 182 6.11 -24.12 -3.96
C MET A 182 7.59 -23.92 -4.25
N ASP A 183 8.46 -23.92 -3.24
CA ASP A 183 9.89 -23.80 -3.46
C ASP A 183 10.51 -25.10 -4.02
N VAL A 184 9.88 -26.26 -3.76
CA VAL A 184 10.26 -27.51 -4.46
C VAL A 184 9.94 -27.39 -5.95
N LEU A 185 8.76 -26.87 -6.30
CA LEU A 185 8.41 -26.60 -7.69
C LEU A 185 9.39 -25.62 -8.34
N ASN A 186 9.78 -24.56 -7.62
CA ASN A 186 10.80 -23.62 -8.08
C ASN A 186 12.17 -24.29 -8.26
N SER A 187 12.57 -25.18 -7.35
CA SER A 187 13.83 -25.93 -7.42
C SER A 187 13.84 -26.91 -8.61
N MET A 188 12.72 -27.60 -8.88
CA MET A 188 12.57 -28.47 -10.04
C MET A 188 12.73 -27.70 -11.35
N VAL A 189 12.20 -26.48 -11.39
CA VAL A 189 12.34 -25.58 -12.54
C VAL A 189 13.77 -25.10 -12.69
N GLN A 190 14.45 -24.75 -11.59
CA GLN A 190 15.87 -24.39 -11.62
C GLN A 190 16.73 -25.55 -12.11
N PHE A 191 16.52 -26.76 -11.59
CA PHE A 191 17.19 -27.97 -12.06
C PHE A 191 16.94 -28.22 -13.55
N ALA A 192 15.69 -28.07 -14.00
CA ALA A 192 15.37 -28.18 -15.42
C ALA A 192 16.06 -27.10 -16.26
N THR A 193 16.25 -25.90 -15.71
CA THR A 193 17.00 -24.82 -16.36
C THR A 193 18.49 -25.15 -16.47
N GLU A 194 19.11 -25.64 -15.40
CA GLU A 194 20.53 -26.06 -15.37
C GLU A 194 20.83 -27.22 -16.33
N LYS A 195 19.89 -28.17 -16.46
CA LYS A 195 19.99 -29.27 -17.43
C LYS A 195 19.69 -28.84 -18.88
N GLY A 196 19.47 -27.54 -19.12
CA GLY A 196 19.16 -26.99 -20.44
C GLY A 196 17.77 -27.37 -20.96
N LEU A 197 16.88 -27.86 -20.09
CA LEU A 197 15.54 -28.32 -20.44
C LEU A 197 14.53 -27.17 -20.48
N LEU A 198 14.76 -26.17 -19.64
CA LEU A 198 14.06 -24.90 -19.67
C LEU A 198 15.06 -23.82 -20.07
N GLN A 199 14.69 -22.99 -21.04
CA GLN A 199 15.47 -21.81 -21.35
C GLN A 199 15.08 -20.70 -20.36
N PRO A 200 16.05 -20.03 -19.72
CA PRO A 200 15.78 -18.84 -18.93
C PRO A 200 14.95 -17.87 -19.77
N LEU A 201 13.90 -17.32 -19.16
CA LEU A 201 13.18 -16.20 -19.76
C LEU A 201 14.19 -15.10 -20.05
N ALA A 202 14.49 -14.88 -21.32
CA ALA A 202 15.46 -13.88 -21.74
C ALA A 202 14.91 -12.51 -21.32
N VAL A 203 15.22 -12.07 -20.11
CA VAL A 203 14.97 -10.71 -19.60
C VAL A 203 16.31 -10.03 -19.29
N GLN A 204 17.43 -10.73 -19.52
CA GLN A 204 18.75 -10.13 -19.49
C GLN A 204 18.86 -9.05 -20.58
N GLN A 205 19.11 -7.83 -20.10
CA GLN A 205 19.70 -6.76 -20.88
C GLN A 205 21.00 -7.28 -21.48
N VAL A 206 21.20 -6.92 -22.74
CA VAL A 206 22.45 -6.94 -23.49
C VAL A 206 23.68 -6.78 -22.57
N ARG A 207 24.31 -7.90 -22.21
CA ARG A 207 25.74 -7.96 -21.94
C ARG A 207 26.28 -9.13 -22.75
N HIS A 208 27.13 -8.76 -23.69
CA HIS A 208 27.89 -9.56 -24.65
C HIS A 208 28.02 -11.05 -24.30
N GLN A 209 27.50 -11.91 -25.18
CA GLN A 209 28.22 -13.02 -25.82
C GLN A 209 27.25 -13.76 -26.75
N MET A 210 27.50 -13.67 -28.06
CA MET A 210 26.89 -14.54 -29.07
C MET A 210 27.53 -15.92 -28.92
N MET A 211 26.75 -16.95 -28.60
CA MET A 211 27.18 -18.35 -28.70
C MET A 211 26.67 -18.95 -30.03
N PRO A 212 27.49 -19.68 -30.79
CA PRO A 212 27.08 -20.33 -32.05
C PRO A 212 26.04 -21.43 -31.80
N TRP A 213 24.98 -21.44 -32.61
CA TRP A 213 23.93 -22.45 -32.59
C TRP A 213 24.34 -23.68 -33.41
N SER A 214 24.77 -24.76 -32.75
CA SER A 214 24.81 -26.10 -33.35
C SER A 214 24.76 -27.19 -32.27
N SER A 215 23.59 -27.82 -32.11
CA SER A 215 23.46 -29.26 -31.77
C SER A 215 21.98 -29.66 -31.65
N LEU A 216 21.62 -30.66 -32.44
CA LEU A 216 20.29 -31.21 -32.69
C LEU A 216 19.72 -32.04 -31.51
N ASP A 217 20.49 -32.20 -30.42
CA ASP A 217 20.29 -33.22 -29.37
C ASP A 217 19.57 -32.74 -28.09
N GLN A 218 19.31 -31.45 -27.95
CA GLN A 218 18.68 -30.91 -26.72
C GLN A 218 17.14 -31.05 -26.70
N LEU A 219 16.51 -31.25 -27.85
CA LEU A 219 15.04 -31.16 -28.00
C LEU A 219 14.28 -32.40 -27.53
N THR A 220 14.85 -33.60 -27.68
CA THR A 220 14.31 -34.86 -27.12
C THR A 220 14.26 -34.85 -25.59
N LYS A 221 15.15 -34.08 -24.95
CA LYS A 221 15.16 -33.93 -23.49
C LYS A 221 14.07 -32.96 -23.00
N ILE A 222 13.79 -31.87 -23.71
CA ILE A 222 12.74 -30.90 -23.33
C ILE A 222 11.33 -31.51 -23.41
N PHE A 223 11.05 -32.33 -24.43
CA PHE A 223 9.74 -32.97 -24.63
C PHE A 223 9.46 -34.12 -23.65
N LYS A 224 10.49 -34.90 -23.24
CA LYS A 224 10.35 -35.83 -22.12
C LYS A 224 9.92 -35.10 -20.85
N TRP A 225 10.38 -33.88 -20.65
CA TRP A 225 10.11 -33.10 -19.44
C TRP A 225 8.80 -32.33 -19.43
N SER A 226 8.08 -32.07 -20.52
CA SER A 226 6.71 -31.52 -20.39
C SER A 226 5.75 -32.58 -19.81
N ASN A 227 5.90 -33.83 -20.25
CA ASN A 227 5.15 -34.95 -19.71
C ASN A 227 5.69 -35.33 -18.32
N ILE A 228 7.00 -35.45 -18.11
CA ILE A 228 7.54 -35.69 -16.76
C ILE A 228 7.24 -34.51 -15.83
N PHE A 229 7.25 -33.25 -16.24
CA PHE A 229 6.92 -32.11 -15.37
C PHE A 229 5.44 -32.14 -14.98
N LEU A 230 4.52 -32.39 -15.92
CA LEU A 230 3.11 -32.53 -15.59
C LEU A 230 2.83 -33.80 -14.79
N ILE A 231 3.45 -34.94 -15.11
CA ILE A 231 3.33 -36.21 -14.38
C ILE A 231 3.98 -36.09 -13.00
N THR A 232 5.12 -35.42 -12.86
CA THR A 232 5.78 -35.20 -11.55
C THR A 232 4.98 -34.17 -10.77
N LEU A 233 4.39 -33.16 -11.38
CA LEU A 233 3.46 -32.24 -10.74
C LEU A 233 2.15 -32.95 -10.34
N ASP A 234 1.67 -33.90 -11.15
CA ASP A 234 0.49 -34.71 -10.89
C ASP A 234 0.73 -35.76 -9.79
N MET A 235 1.94 -36.35 -9.76
CA MET A 235 2.43 -37.23 -8.70
C MET A 235 2.75 -36.46 -7.41
N LEU A 236 3.28 -35.24 -7.49
CA LEU A 236 3.61 -34.36 -6.34
C LEU A 236 2.38 -33.71 -5.72
N LEU A 237 1.37 -33.38 -6.54
CA LEU A 237 0.17 -32.63 -6.10
C LEU A 237 -1.07 -33.53 -5.96
N GLY A 238 -0.95 -34.83 -6.22
CA GLY A 238 -2.03 -35.80 -6.08
C GLY A 238 -3.19 -35.53 -7.03
N SER A 239 -3.01 -35.84 -8.31
CA SER A 239 -4.08 -36.01 -9.34
C SER A 239 -5.13 -34.89 -9.48
N LYS A 240 -4.85 -33.66 -9.02
CA LYS A 240 -5.82 -32.55 -8.99
C LYS A 240 -5.21 -31.20 -9.34
N LEU A 241 -4.49 -31.13 -10.46
CA LEU A 241 -4.36 -29.87 -11.19
C LEU A 241 -5.75 -29.52 -11.75
N THR A 242 -6.37 -28.42 -11.29
CA THR A 242 -7.44 -27.80 -12.08
C THR A 242 -6.87 -27.47 -13.44
N SER A 243 -7.56 -27.89 -14.52
CA SER A 243 -7.06 -27.81 -15.90
C SER A 243 -6.28 -26.51 -16.11
N PRO A 244 -4.94 -26.59 -16.32
CA PRO A 244 -4.11 -25.41 -16.37
C PRO A 244 -4.66 -24.44 -17.42
N ARG A 245 -4.42 -23.13 -17.24
CA ARG A 245 -4.86 -22.13 -18.22
C ARG A 245 -3.63 -21.58 -18.90
N ALA A 246 -3.44 -21.90 -20.17
CA ALA A 246 -2.40 -21.27 -20.97
C ALA A 246 -2.86 -19.88 -21.42
N LEU A 247 -2.00 -18.88 -21.29
CA LEU A 247 -2.21 -17.54 -21.78
C LEU A 247 -1.35 -17.34 -23.03
N ARG A 248 -2.00 -17.00 -24.14
CA ARG A 248 -1.34 -16.79 -25.43
C ARG A 248 -0.75 -15.39 -25.52
N LEU A 249 0.56 -15.24 -25.69
CA LEU A 249 1.14 -13.98 -26.20
C LEU A 249 1.12 -13.98 -27.73
N ARG A 250 0.92 -12.79 -28.35
CA ARG A 250 0.89 -12.63 -29.82
C ARG A 250 2.13 -13.28 -30.48
N TYR A 251 1.97 -13.73 -31.73
CA TYR A 251 2.95 -14.40 -32.59
C TYR A 251 3.08 -15.94 -32.47
N THR A 252 2.26 -16.62 -31.66
CA THR A 252 2.11 -18.09 -31.73
C THR A 252 1.23 -18.48 -32.92
N ALA A 253 1.77 -19.24 -33.89
CA ALA A 253 1.01 -19.78 -35.03
C ALA A 253 0.00 -20.87 -34.59
N GLN A 254 -1.13 -21.01 -35.29
CA GLN A 254 -2.22 -21.97 -34.97
C GLN A 254 -1.76 -23.43 -34.75
N PRO A 255 -0.85 -24.00 -35.57
CA PRO A 255 -0.39 -25.38 -35.36
C PRO A 255 0.32 -25.60 -34.02
N ARG A 256 0.96 -24.55 -33.47
CA ARG A 256 1.66 -24.62 -32.17
C ARG A 256 0.70 -24.57 -30.98
N LEU A 257 -0.47 -23.95 -31.16
CA LEU A 257 -1.49 -23.88 -30.11
C LEU A 257 -2.20 -25.22 -29.96
N ALA A 258 -2.47 -25.92 -31.07
CA ALA A 258 -3.06 -27.26 -31.06
C ALA A 258 -2.21 -28.25 -30.26
N LEU A 259 -0.90 -28.31 -30.53
CA LEU A 259 0.05 -29.15 -29.79
C LEU A 259 0.17 -28.80 -28.30
N THR A 260 0.07 -27.51 -27.97
CA THR A 260 0.11 -27.05 -26.58
C THR A 260 -1.16 -27.49 -25.83
N THR A 261 -2.33 -27.37 -26.47
CA THR A 261 -3.61 -27.83 -25.91
C THR A 261 -3.62 -29.34 -25.70
N GLU A 262 -3.09 -30.10 -26.67
CA GLU A 262 -2.99 -31.56 -26.62
C GLU A 262 -2.02 -32.02 -25.52
N ALA A 263 -0.81 -31.46 -25.46
CA ALA A 263 0.22 -31.86 -24.49
C ALA A 263 -0.04 -31.41 -23.05
N LEU A 264 -0.70 -30.27 -22.83
CA LEU A 264 -0.95 -29.72 -21.48
C LEU A 264 -2.39 -29.91 -21.00
N SER A 265 -3.28 -30.46 -21.84
CA SER A 265 -4.71 -30.61 -21.58
C SER A 265 -5.35 -29.33 -21.02
N CYS A 266 -4.97 -28.18 -21.59
CA CYS A 266 -5.16 -26.86 -20.98
C CYS A 266 -6.01 -25.93 -21.86
N ALA A 267 -6.89 -25.13 -21.25
CA ALA A 267 -7.68 -24.15 -22.00
C ALA A 267 -6.84 -22.89 -22.29
N ILE A 268 -6.75 -22.51 -23.57
CA ILE A 268 -6.03 -21.31 -24.00
C ILE A 268 -6.91 -20.06 -23.82
N LYS A 269 -6.42 -19.08 -23.07
CA LYS A 269 -7.03 -17.75 -22.92
C LYS A 269 -6.18 -16.68 -23.60
N GLU A 270 -6.85 -15.66 -24.13
CA GLU A 270 -6.19 -14.50 -24.72
C GLU A 270 -6.03 -13.34 -23.72
N PHE A 271 -5.11 -12.44 -24.03
CA PHE A 271 -5.03 -11.15 -23.34
C PHE A 271 -6.06 -10.17 -23.92
N PRO A 272 -6.64 -9.28 -23.11
CA PRO A 272 -6.32 -9.04 -21.70
C PRO A 272 -7.00 -10.02 -20.73
N CYS A 273 -6.34 -10.33 -19.62
CA CYS A 273 -6.89 -11.20 -18.56
C CYS A 273 -6.68 -10.59 -17.17
N THR A 274 -7.41 -11.07 -16.15
CA THR A 274 -7.25 -10.58 -14.77
C THR A 274 -6.27 -11.46 -13.99
N TYR A 275 -5.28 -10.83 -13.35
CA TYR A 275 -4.29 -11.49 -12.49
C TYR A 275 -4.09 -10.68 -11.21
N LEU A 276 -4.22 -11.32 -10.04
CA LEU A 276 -4.18 -10.65 -8.71
C LEU A 276 -5.13 -9.43 -8.61
N GLY A 277 -6.29 -9.52 -9.26
CA GLY A 277 -7.28 -8.45 -9.32
C GLY A 277 -6.89 -7.27 -10.22
N LEU A 278 -5.80 -7.37 -10.97
CA LEU A 278 -5.32 -6.35 -11.91
C LEU A 278 -5.51 -6.80 -13.36
N PRO A 279 -5.84 -5.87 -14.28
CA PRO A 279 -5.84 -6.17 -15.70
C PRO A 279 -4.41 -6.41 -16.17
N LEU A 280 -4.11 -7.66 -16.51
CA LEU A 280 -2.88 -8.03 -17.19
C LEU A 280 -3.11 -7.89 -18.69
N GLY A 281 -2.43 -6.90 -19.27
CA GLY A 281 -2.57 -6.53 -20.65
C GLY A 281 -1.22 -6.43 -21.33
N VAL A 282 -1.25 -6.79 -22.60
CA VAL A 282 -0.15 -6.70 -23.54
C VAL A 282 0.07 -5.24 -24.02
N ARG A 283 -1.02 -4.47 -24.05
CA ARG A 283 -1.05 -3.04 -24.39
C ARG A 283 -1.39 -2.23 -23.15
N LYS A 284 -1.31 -0.90 -23.27
CA LYS A 284 -1.86 0.00 -22.24
C LYS A 284 -3.34 -0.37 -21.97
N PRO A 285 -3.76 -0.42 -20.70
CA PRO A 285 -5.13 -0.79 -20.37
C PRO A 285 -6.12 0.18 -21.01
N THR A 286 -7.15 -0.36 -21.65
CA THR A 286 -8.21 0.43 -22.30
C THR A 286 -9.14 1.03 -21.26
N LYS A 287 -10.00 1.98 -21.68
CA LYS A 287 -11.02 2.58 -20.81
C LYS A 287 -11.92 1.50 -20.19
N ALA A 288 -12.39 0.55 -20.99
CA ALA A 288 -13.22 -0.56 -20.54
C ALA A 288 -12.54 -1.43 -19.47
N MET A 289 -11.23 -1.63 -19.54
CA MET A 289 -10.48 -2.41 -18.53
C MET A 289 -10.30 -1.67 -17.20
N LEU A 290 -10.40 -0.33 -17.20
CA LEU A 290 -10.20 0.51 -16.01
C LEU A 290 -11.52 0.97 -15.39
N LEU A 291 -12.64 0.86 -16.10
CA LEU A 291 -13.98 1.14 -15.56
C LEU A 291 -14.30 0.27 -14.33
N PRO A 292 -14.05 -1.06 -14.31
CA PRO A 292 -14.31 -1.89 -13.14
C PRO A 292 -13.61 -1.43 -11.86
N LEU A 293 -12.49 -0.71 -11.95
CA LEU A 293 -11.84 -0.11 -10.79
C LEU A 293 -12.66 1.06 -10.22
N ILE A 294 -13.22 1.88 -11.10
CA ILE A 294 -14.08 3.01 -10.72
C ILE A 294 -15.40 2.48 -10.17
N ASP A 295 -15.98 1.48 -10.84
CA ASP A 295 -17.22 0.83 -10.42
C ASP A 295 -17.02 0.19 -9.04
N LYS A 296 -15.93 -0.55 -8.82
CA LYS A 296 -15.59 -1.09 -7.50
C LYS A 296 -15.48 -0.02 -6.41
N VAL A 297 -15.04 1.20 -6.73
CA VAL A 297 -15.01 2.32 -5.78
C VAL A 297 -16.42 2.86 -5.52
N ALA A 298 -17.26 2.91 -6.55
CA ALA A 298 -18.65 3.35 -6.46
C ALA A 298 -19.54 2.33 -5.72
N ASP A 299 -19.31 1.03 -5.90
CA ASP A 299 -20.07 -0.08 -5.31
C ASP A 299 -20.01 -0.11 -3.78
N TYR A 300 -19.02 0.56 -3.17
CA TYR A 300 -18.99 0.73 -1.72
C TYR A 300 -20.07 1.69 -1.21
N PHE A 301 -20.57 2.62 -2.02
CA PHE A 301 -21.44 3.70 -1.57
C PHE A 301 -22.85 3.25 -1.17
N PRO A 302 -23.55 2.38 -1.92
CA PRO A 302 -24.88 1.90 -1.52
C PRO A 302 -24.88 1.26 -0.13
N GLY A 303 -23.85 0.45 0.19
CA GLY A 303 -23.75 -0.25 1.47
C GLY A 303 -23.43 0.64 2.67
N TRP A 304 -22.84 1.82 2.47
CA TRP A 304 -22.35 2.66 3.58
C TRP A 304 -23.39 3.62 4.16
N LYS A 305 -24.63 3.64 3.62
CA LYS A 305 -25.71 4.54 4.07
C LYS A 305 -25.19 5.95 4.37
N ALA A 306 -24.50 6.54 3.39
CA ALA A 306 -23.67 7.73 3.58
C ALA A 306 -24.40 8.90 4.25
N TYR A 307 -25.72 9.00 4.06
CA TYR A 307 -26.59 10.01 4.67
C TYR A 307 -26.65 9.92 6.21
N LEU A 308 -26.50 8.73 6.80
CA LEU A 308 -26.43 8.53 8.26
C LEU A 308 -25.04 8.84 8.83
N MET A 309 -24.02 8.97 7.98
CA MET A 309 -22.66 9.25 8.42
C MET A 309 -22.37 10.75 8.43
N ASN A 310 -21.81 11.24 9.53
CA ASN A 310 -21.21 12.57 9.57
C ASN A 310 -19.94 12.63 8.69
N ARG A 311 -19.47 13.86 8.40
CA ARG A 311 -18.28 14.07 7.54
C ARG A 311 -17.02 13.38 8.05
N ALA A 312 -16.87 13.28 9.37
CA ALA A 312 -15.72 12.61 9.99
C ALA A 312 -15.74 11.09 9.72
N GLY A 313 -16.90 10.44 9.87
CA GLY A 313 -17.07 9.02 9.51
C GLY A 313 -16.78 8.78 8.03
N ARG A 314 -17.30 9.64 7.15
CA ARG A 314 -17.01 9.55 5.70
C ARG A 314 -15.52 9.72 5.39
N LEU A 315 -14.83 10.63 6.07
CA LEU A 315 -13.38 10.81 5.94
C LEU A 315 -12.61 9.53 6.33
N VAL A 316 -13.02 8.84 7.38
CA VAL A 316 -12.40 7.57 7.80
C VAL A 316 -12.58 6.50 6.71
N MET A 317 -13.78 6.33 6.16
CA MET A 317 -14.04 5.35 5.10
C MET A 317 -13.23 5.65 3.82
N ILE A 318 -13.07 6.93 3.47
CA ILE A 318 -12.21 7.33 2.35
C ILE A 318 -10.76 6.90 2.59
N ARG A 319 -10.22 7.15 3.79
CA ARG A 319 -8.82 6.87 4.09
C ARG A 319 -8.56 5.36 4.25
N ALA A 320 -9.43 4.65 4.94
CA ALA A 320 -9.27 3.24 5.26
C ALA A 320 -9.58 2.32 4.08
N VAL A 321 -10.64 2.61 3.32
CA VAL A 321 -11.12 1.69 2.26
C VAL A 321 -10.82 2.25 0.87
N LEU A 322 -11.41 3.40 0.50
CA LEU A 322 -11.31 3.90 -0.88
C LEU A 322 -9.87 4.23 -1.29
N THR A 323 -9.06 4.72 -0.36
CA THR A 323 -7.64 5.00 -0.60
C THR A 323 -6.86 3.70 -0.76
N ALA A 324 -7.01 2.76 0.17
CA ALA A 324 -6.32 1.47 0.12
C ALA A 324 -6.63 0.67 -1.16
N THR A 325 -7.89 0.57 -1.57
CA THR A 325 -8.30 -0.14 -2.80
C THR A 325 -7.64 0.40 -4.05
N THR A 326 -7.47 1.72 -4.13
CA THR A 326 -6.83 2.38 -5.28
C THR A 326 -5.31 2.26 -5.26
N ILE A 327 -4.69 2.23 -4.07
CA ILE A 327 -3.24 2.10 -3.91
C ILE A 327 -2.75 0.78 -4.53
N HIS A 328 -3.49 -0.32 -4.35
CA HIS A 328 -3.17 -1.62 -4.98
C HIS A 328 -2.97 -1.50 -6.50
N HIS A 329 -3.85 -0.74 -7.16
CA HIS A 329 -3.81 -0.53 -8.61
C HIS A 329 -2.73 0.46 -9.02
N LEU A 330 -2.56 1.57 -8.28
CA LEU A 330 -1.56 2.61 -8.55
C LEU A 330 -0.12 2.13 -8.41
N ILE A 331 0.10 1.16 -7.52
CA ILE A 331 1.40 0.52 -7.36
C ILE A 331 1.76 -0.25 -8.64
N ALA A 332 0.84 -1.01 -9.23
CA ALA A 332 1.12 -1.88 -10.37
C ALA A 332 0.91 -1.25 -11.76
N LEU A 333 0.03 -0.25 -11.86
CA LEU A 333 -0.40 0.37 -13.11
C LEU A 333 -0.12 1.87 -13.11
N ASP A 334 0.29 2.37 -14.27
CA ASP A 334 0.32 3.81 -14.56
C ASP A 334 -1.09 4.25 -14.94
N LEU A 335 -1.90 4.62 -13.95
CA LEU A 335 -3.30 4.98 -14.17
C LEU A 335 -3.39 6.33 -14.93
N PRO A 336 -4.18 6.42 -16.02
CA PRO A 336 -4.42 7.67 -16.70
C PRO A 336 -5.04 8.72 -15.78
N LYS A 337 -4.73 10.01 -16.02
CA LYS A 337 -5.27 11.14 -15.25
C LYS A 337 -6.80 11.15 -15.14
N TRP A 338 -7.51 10.68 -16.17
CA TRP A 338 -8.98 10.63 -16.14
C TRP A 338 -9.51 9.66 -15.08
N VAL A 339 -8.83 8.53 -14.83
CA VAL A 339 -9.20 7.55 -13.79
C VAL A 339 -9.01 8.17 -12.41
N ILE A 340 -7.86 8.80 -12.19
CA ILE A 340 -7.55 9.49 -10.93
C ILE A 340 -8.61 10.57 -10.65
N LYS A 341 -8.92 11.40 -11.65
CA LYS A 341 -9.97 12.42 -11.55
C LYS A 341 -11.36 11.83 -11.29
N ALA A 342 -11.70 10.69 -11.89
CA ALA A 342 -12.98 10.02 -11.65
C ALA A 342 -13.10 9.51 -10.21
N ILE A 343 -12.06 8.84 -9.71
CA ILE A 343 -12.00 8.35 -8.32
C ILE A 343 -12.04 9.52 -7.34
N ASP A 344 -11.30 10.60 -7.59
CA ASP A 344 -11.30 11.77 -6.73
C ASP A 344 -12.64 12.51 -6.74
N LYS A 345 -13.36 12.49 -7.88
CA LYS A 345 -14.74 13.00 -7.96
C LYS A 345 -15.68 12.20 -7.06
N LEU A 346 -15.59 10.87 -7.07
CA LEU A 346 -16.38 9.99 -6.19
C LEU A 346 -16.05 10.23 -4.71
N ARG A 347 -14.76 10.28 -4.35
CA ARG A 347 -14.32 10.60 -2.97
C ARG A 347 -14.81 11.95 -2.50
N ARG A 348 -14.74 12.96 -3.37
CA ARG A 348 -15.22 14.31 -3.09
C ARG A 348 -16.73 14.33 -2.88
N GLY A 349 -17.49 13.70 -3.77
CA GLY A 349 -18.92 13.55 -3.64
C GLY A 349 -19.30 12.92 -2.31
N PHE A 350 -18.66 11.79 -1.99
CA PHE A 350 -18.91 11.04 -0.77
C PHE A 350 -18.58 11.87 0.47
N LEU A 351 -17.39 12.49 0.55
CA LEU A 351 -16.98 13.29 1.71
C LEU A 351 -18.00 14.41 2.02
N TRP A 352 -18.39 15.18 1.01
CA TRP A 352 -19.13 16.42 1.22
C TRP A 352 -20.64 16.23 1.23
N LYS A 353 -21.19 15.42 0.31
CA LYS A 353 -22.63 15.23 0.14
C LYS A 353 -23.12 13.84 0.51
N GLY A 354 -22.23 12.87 0.72
CA GLY A 354 -22.64 11.46 0.86
C GLY A 354 -23.31 10.94 -0.40
N ARG A 355 -22.94 11.49 -1.57
CA ARG A 355 -23.47 11.14 -2.90
C ARG A 355 -22.31 11.01 -3.87
N GLU A 356 -22.53 10.50 -5.08
CA GLU A 356 -21.47 10.35 -6.08
C GLU A 356 -20.87 11.68 -6.57
N LYS A 357 -21.62 12.79 -6.47
CA LYS A 357 -21.21 14.10 -6.98
C LYS A 357 -21.36 15.19 -5.92
N ALA A 358 -20.40 16.11 -5.88
CA ALA A 358 -20.48 17.36 -5.15
C ALA A 358 -20.12 18.52 -6.08
N ASN A 359 -20.96 19.57 -6.10
CA ASN A 359 -20.71 20.79 -6.88
C ASN A 359 -19.64 21.67 -6.20
N GLY A 360 -18.93 22.51 -6.97
CA GLY A 360 -17.78 23.28 -6.51
C GLY A 360 -18.03 24.15 -5.28
N GLY A 361 -19.23 24.73 -5.15
CA GLY A 361 -19.63 25.47 -3.93
C GLY A 361 -19.60 24.62 -2.65
N ASN A 362 -19.70 23.30 -2.73
CA ASN A 362 -19.82 22.43 -1.55
C ASN A 362 -18.52 21.72 -1.16
N CYS A 363 -17.38 22.08 -1.76
CA CYS A 363 -16.11 21.36 -1.60
C CYS A 363 -14.95 22.30 -1.26
N LEU A 364 -13.99 21.79 -0.50
CA LEU A 364 -12.64 22.34 -0.39
C LEU A 364 -11.66 21.49 -1.18
N ASP A 365 -10.85 22.14 -2.03
CA ASP A 365 -9.85 21.43 -2.85
C ASP A 365 -8.59 21.04 -2.07
N ARG A 366 -8.33 21.66 -0.91
CA ARG A 366 -7.11 21.44 -0.11
C ARG A 366 -7.12 20.17 0.77
N VAL A 367 -8.11 19.29 0.62
CA VAL A 367 -8.25 18.09 1.48
C VAL A 367 -7.16 17.03 1.26
N GLN A 368 -6.54 16.98 0.09
CA GLN A 368 -5.51 16.00 -0.30
C GLN A 368 -4.10 16.31 0.23
N ARG A 369 -4.00 17.21 1.22
CA ARG A 369 -2.74 17.59 1.87
C ARG A 369 -2.60 16.93 3.24
N PRO A 370 -1.36 16.78 3.75
CA PRO A 370 -1.12 16.50 5.16
C PRO A 370 -1.87 17.47 6.08
N LEU A 371 -2.19 17.02 7.30
CA LEU A 371 -2.88 17.83 8.31
C LEU A 371 -2.11 19.11 8.66
N GLU A 372 -0.78 19.01 8.65
CA GLU A 372 0.16 20.11 8.95
C GLU A 372 0.10 21.24 7.93
N LEU A 373 -0.33 20.92 6.71
CA LEU A 373 -0.47 21.86 5.59
C LEU A 373 -1.94 22.24 5.34
N GLY A 374 -2.79 21.99 6.34
CA GLY A 374 -4.20 22.35 6.32
C GLY A 374 -5.10 21.44 5.47
N GLY A 375 -4.66 20.22 5.13
CA GLY A 375 -5.52 19.21 4.53
C GLY A 375 -6.20 18.29 5.56
N LEU A 376 -6.86 17.23 5.06
CA LEU A 376 -7.54 16.21 5.88
C LEU A 376 -6.80 14.86 5.89
N GLY A 377 -5.58 14.82 5.35
CA GLY A 377 -4.77 13.60 5.28
C GLY A 377 -5.30 12.57 4.28
N ILE A 378 -6.05 13.01 3.27
CA ILE A 378 -6.38 12.19 2.10
C ILE A 378 -5.14 12.18 1.20
N HIS A 379 -4.70 11.00 0.75
CA HIS A 379 -3.49 10.90 -0.06
C HIS A 379 -3.74 11.39 -1.49
N ASN A 380 -2.82 12.21 -2.00
CA ASN A 380 -2.72 12.47 -3.42
C ASN A 380 -2.22 11.19 -4.13
N LEU A 381 -3.03 10.68 -5.06
CA LEU A 381 -2.77 9.42 -5.76
C LEU A 381 -1.58 9.50 -6.74
N GLU A 382 -1.19 10.68 -7.21
CA GLU A 382 -0.08 10.85 -8.16
C GLU A 382 1.31 10.66 -7.52
N ALA A 383 1.43 10.83 -6.19
CA ALA A 383 2.70 10.86 -5.48
C ALA A 383 3.31 9.48 -5.16
N LEU A 384 2.57 8.38 -5.37
CA LEU A 384 2.86 7.09 -4.74
C LEU A 384 3.83 6.17 -5.50
N ARG A 385 4.38 6.60 -6.65
CA ARG A 385 5.15 5.72 -7.56
C ARG A 385 6.67 5.83 -7.43
N ILE A 386 7.18 6.76 -6.60
CA ILE A 386 8.62 6.96 -6.35
C ILE A 386 9.31 5.69 -5.81
N ARG A 387 8.59 4.87 -5.03
CA ARG A 387 9.11 3.63 -4.45
C ARG A 387 9.78 2.70 -5.46
N TRP A 388 9.23 2.61 -6.67
CA TRP A 388 9.76 1.76 -7.71
C TRP A 388 11.12 2.25 -8.20
N LEU A 389 11.29 3.56 -8.37
CA LEU A 389 12.56 4.15 -8.79
C LEU A 389 13.65 3.92 -7.73
N TRP A 390 13.30 4.03 -6.45
CA TRP A 390 14.23 3.75 -5.36
C TRP A 390 14.70 2.29 -5.39
N SER A 391 13.75 1.35 -5.40
CA SER A 391 14.08 -0.07 -5.36
C SER A 391 14.74 -0.58 -6.65
N GLN A 392 14.54 0.05 -7.82
CA GLN A 392 15.34 -0.24 -9.02
C GLN A 392 16.82 0.07 -8.84
N ARG A 393 17.16 1.07 -8.01
CA ARG A 393 18.55 1.47 -7.77
C ARG A 393 19.21 0.69 -6.64
N THR A 394 18.48 0.43 -5.56
CA THR A 394 19.07 -0.18 -4.36
C THR A 394 19.02 -1.70 -4.33
N ASP A 395 18.23 -2.32 -5.21
CA ASP A 395 17.97 -3.76 -5.18
C ASP A 395 17.91 -4.32 -6.62
N PRO A 396 19.06 -4.28 -7.34
CA PRO A 396 19.13 -4.66 -8.76
C PRO A 396 18.85 -6.15 -8.99
N ASP A 397 19.11 -6.99 -7.98
CA ASP A 397 18.90 -8.45 -8.03
C ASP A 397 17.42 -8.84 -8.00
N ARG A 398 16.52 -7.87 -7.76
CA ARG A 398 15.09 -8.15 -7.91
C ARG A 398 14.80 -8.54 -9.34
N LEU A 399 13.99 -9.58 -9.49
CA LEU A 399 13.50 -10.09 -10.77
C LEU A 399 12.85 -9.01 -11.65
N TRP A 400 12.33 -7.93 -11.06
CA TRP A 400 11.78 -6.80 -11.78
C TRP A 400 12.72 -5.59 -11.95
N GLY A 401 13.92 -5.60 -11.37
CA GLY A 401 14.88 -4.49 -11.41
C GLY A 401 15.20 -4.03 -12.83
N GLY A 402 15.28 -4.98 -13.77
CA GLY A 402 15.46 -4.72 -15.20
C GLY A 402 14.19 -4.32 -15.98
N LEU A 403 13.00 -4.30 -15.36
CA LEU A 403 11.74 -3.95 -16.04
C LEU A 403 11.59 -2.43 -16.17
N HIS A 404 11.13 -1.97 -17.34
CA HIS A 404 10.78 -0.57 -17.51
C HIS A 404 9.54 -0.21 -16.69
N VAL A 405 9.73 0.55 -15.61
CA VAL A 405 8.65 1.13 -14.82
C VAL A 405 8.35 2.53 -15.37
N SER A 406 7.19 2.69 -16.01
CA SER A 406 6.67 4.03 -16.35
C SER A 406 6.41 4.77 -15.05
N VAL A 407 6.94 5.98 -14.85
CA VAL A 407 6.67 6.84 -13.68
C VAL A 407 6.33 8.25 -14.18
N PRO A 408 5.35 8.95 -13.58
CA PRO A 408 5.01 10.31 -13.97
C PRO A 408 6.23 11.25 -13.91
N ALA A 409 6.36 12.16 -14.88
CA ALA A 409 7.52 13.05 -14.99
C ALA A 409 7.82 13.84 -13.70
N LYS A 410 6.78 14.36 -13.03
CA LYS A 410 6.92 15.05 -11.73
C LYS A 410 7.51 14.16 -10.64
N ALA A 411 7.08 12.91 -10.56
CA ALA A 411 7.58 11.95 -9.57
C ALA A 411 9.01 11.51 -9.88
N LYS A 412 9.37 11.41 -11.17
CA LYS A 412 10.74 11.14 -11.61
C LYS A 412 11.68 12.31 -11.27
N ALA A 413 11.32 13.54 -11.62
CA ALA A 413 12.10 14.72 -11.28
C ALA A 413 12.29 14.88 -9.76
N MET A 414 11.22 14.66 -8.99
CA MET A 414 11.31 14.64 -7.52
C MET A 414 12.30 13.58 -7.01
N PHE A 415 12.26 12.38 -7.57
CA PHE A 415 13.19 11.31 -7.20
C PHE A 415 14.65 11.69 -7.52
N GLU A 416 14.91 12.25 -8.70
CA GLU A 416 16.26 12.68 -9.13
C GLU A 416 16.83 13.78 -8.23
N VAL A 417 15.99 14.66 -7.67
CA VAL A 417 16.41 15.68 -6.68
C VAL A 417 16.62 15.08 -5.29
N ALA A 418 15.84 14.08 -4.91
CA ALA A 418 15.86 13.48 -3.58
C ALA A 418 17.02 12.50 -3.34
N VAL A 419 17.62 11.96 -4.39
CA VAL A 419 18.68 10.94 -4.30
C VAL A 419 20.05 11.58 -4.49
N ARG A 420 20.98 11.28 -3.58
CA ARG A 420 22.42 11.49 -3.76
C ARG A 420 23.08 10.12 -3.88
N THR A 421 24.07 9.99 -4.73
CA THR A 421 24.90 8.79 -4.78
C THR A 421 26.28 9.09 -4.23
N VAL A 422 26.80 8.19 -3.41
CA VAL A 422 28.22 8.12 -3.06
C VAL A 422 28.82 7.05 -3.94
N VAL A 423 29.76 7.46 -4.79
CA VAL A 423 30.40 6.57 -5.76
C VAL A 423 31.39 5.66 -5.03
N GLY A 424 31.31 4.36 -5.31
CA GLY A 424 32.33 3.39 -4.97
C GLY A 424 33.02 2.95 -6.25
N ASP A 425 32.53 1.87 -6.85
CA ASP A 425 33.00 1.31 -8.12
C ASP A 425 32.50 2.06 -9.35
N GLY A 426 31.47 2.90 -9.22
CA GLY A 426 30.91 3.72 -10.29
C GLY A 426 30.11 2.96 -11.35
N ASN A 427 29.80 1.69 -11.13
CA ASN A 427 29.15 0.83 -12.14
C ASN A 427 27.63 1.02 -12.23
N THR A 428 27.00 1.50 -11.15
CA THR A 428 25.54 1.66 -11.09
C THR A 428 25.11 3.12 -11.25
N THR A 429 26.03 4.06 -11.00
CA THR A 429 25.80 5.51 -11.07
C THR A 429 25.95 6.04 -12.49
N LYS A 430 25.00 6.87 -12.95
CA LYS A 430 25.06 7.53 -14.27
C LYS A 430 25.88 8.81 -14.21
N PHE A 431 26.85 8.94 -15.13
CA PHE A 431 27.81 10.05 -15.14
C PHE A 431 27.11 11.41 -15.31
N TRP A 432 26.24 11.55 -16.31
CA TRP A 432 25.66 12.86 -16.66
C TRP A 432 24.47 13.29 -15.81
N THR A 433 23.61 12.35 -15.41
CA THR A 433 22.30 12.66 -14.82
C THR A 433 22.20 12.46 -13.31
N ASP A 434 23.02 11.58 -12.72
CA ASP A 434 22.94 11.31 -11.28
C ASP A 434 23.67 12.36 -10.46
N ARG A 435 23.24 12.53 -9.21
CA ARG A 435 23.81 13.50 -8.27
C ARG A 435 24.94 12.87 -7.46
N TRP A 436 26.12 12.78 -8.07
CA TRP A 436 27.28 12.09 -7.49
C TRP A 436 28.48 13.01 -7.20
N ILE A 437 28.52 14.23 -7.76
CA ILE A 437 29.54 15.25 -7.47
C ILE A 437 28.98 16.17 -6.38
N ASP A 438 29.36 15.95 -5.12
CA ASP A 438 28.86 16.70 -3.96
C ASP A 438 27.34 16.84 -3.86
N GLY A 439 26.61 15.87 -4.41
CA GLY A 439 25.15 15.87 -4.43
C GLY A 439 24.52 16.78 -5.49
N LYS A 440 25.31 17.22 -6.48
CA LYS A 440 24.90 17.84 -7.75
C LYS A 440 25.14 16.87 -8.91
N CYS A 441 24.41 17.05 -10.01
CA CYS A 441 24.66 16.32 -11.26
C CYS A 441 25.34 17.24 -12.27
N ILE A 442 26.03 16.65 -13.24
CA ILE A 442 26.72 17.43 -14.29
C ILE A 442 25.73 18.24 -15.11
N ALA A 443 24.52 17.73 -15.35
CA ALA A 443 23.46 18.48 -16.03
C ALA A 443 23.07 19.80 -15.33
N ASP A 444 23.19 19.87 -14.00
CA ASP A 444 22.93 21.10 -13.22
C ASP A 444 24.17 22.01 -13.17
N LEU A 445 25.38 21.43 -13.19
CA LEU A 445 26.65 22.15 -13.10
C LEU A 445 27.09 22.77 -14.43
N ALA A 446 26.82 22.07 -15.53
CA ALA A 446 27.31 22.34 -16.88
C ALA A 446 26.19 22.11 -17.91
N PRO A 447 25.14 22.96 -17.92
CA PRO A 447 23.95 22.77 -18.74
C PRO A 447 24.20 22.95 -20.25
N ALA A 448 25.07 23.87 -20.68
CA ALA A 448 25.41 24.07 -22.08
C ALA A 448 26.24 22.88 -22.61
N LEU A 449 27.20 22.38 -21.82
CA LEU A 449 27.94 21.17 -22.12
C LEU A 449 27.00 19.97 -22.24
N PHE A 450 26.12 19.77 -21.25
CA PHE A 450 25.14 18.68 -21.26
C PHE A 450 24.24 18.71 -22.51
N ALA A 451 23.88 19.89 -23.01
CA ALA A 451 23.11 20.04 -24.24
C ALA A 451 23.89 19.60 -25.50
N ALA A 452 25.23 19.67 -25.47
CA ALA A 452 26.12 19.19 -26.53
C ALA A 452 26.44 17.69 -26.46
N VAL A 453 25.98 16.98 -25.42
CA VAL A 453 26.22 15.55 -25.22
C VAL A 453 25.24 14.69 -26.01
N GLN A 454 25.71 13.57 -26.56
CA GLN A 454 24.85 12.61 -27.23
C GLN A 454 23.78 12.02 -26.30
N LYS A 455 22.52 11.96 -26.75
CA LYS A 455 21.39 11.39 -25.98
C LYS A 455 21.61 9.95 -25.50
N ARG A 456 22.41 9.15 -26.23
CA ARG A 456 22.77 7.78 -25.83
C ARG A 456 23.71 7.78 -24.62
N ALA A 457 24.74 8.63 -24.65
CA ALA A 457 25.69 8.79 -23.55
C ALA A 457 24.99 9.25 -22.27
N ILE A 458 24.10 10.25 -22.37
CA ILE A 458 23.29 10.76 -21.24
C ILE A 458 22.55 9.62 -20.52
N LYS A 459 22.01 8.64 -21.26
CA LYS A 459 21.22 7.53 -20.69
C LYS A 459 22.07 6.38 -20.16
N CYS A 460 23.18 6.08 -20.83
CA CYS A 460 23.88 4.82 -20.64
C CYS A 460 25.20 4.95 -19.86
N ARG A 461 25.94 6.05 -20.04
CA ARG A 461 27.29 6.24 -19.49
C ARG A 461 27.27 6.14 -17.96
N THR A 462 28.03 5.20 -17.41
CA THR A 462 28.25 5.09 -15.96
C THR A 462 29.47 5.91 -15.54
N VAL A 463 29.63 6.17 -14.24
CA VAL A 463 30.80 6.89 -13.72
C VAL A 463 32.08 6.12 -14.01
N ALA A 464 32.08 4.80 -13.76
CA ALA A 464 33.21 3.92 -14.09
C ALA A 464 33.64 4.03 -15.55
N GLN A 465 32.66 3.97 -16.46
CA GLN A 465 32.92 4.10 -17.89
C GLN A 465 33.41 5.49 -18.24
N GLY A 466 32.76 6.54 -17.74
CA GLY A 466 33.07 7.93 -18.06
C GLY A 466 34.50 8.30 -17.65
N LEU A 467 34.91 7.95 -16.44
CA LEU A 467 36.24 8.25 -15.92
C LEU A 467 37.33 7.40 -16.57
N HIS A 468 37.02 6.15 -16.96
CA HIS A 468 37.99 5.30 -17.65
C HIS A 468 38.49 5.94 -18.95
N ASN A 469 39.79 6.22 -19.01
CA ASN A 469 40.48 6.91 -20.09
C ASN A 469 39.77 8.22 -20.52
N ARG A 470 39.14 8.92 -19.57
CA ARG A 470 38.38 10.15 -19.80
C ARG A 470 37.37 10.02 -20.96
N SER A 471 36.76 8.84 -21.11
CA SER A 471 35.88 8.55 -22.25
C SER A 471 34.61 9.40 -22.29
N TRP A 472 34.27 10.09 -21.19
CA TRP A 472 33.19 11.07 -21.14
C TRP A 472 33.40 12.23 -22.12
N VAL A 473 34.66 12.59 -22.44
CA VAL A 473 34.99 13.66 -23.40
C VAL A 473 34.44 13.31 -24.80
N MET A 474 34.49 12.04 -25.17
CA MET A 474 33.98 11.54 -26.46
C MET A 474 32.45 11.60 -26.59
N ASP A 475 31.75 11.86 -25.48
CA ASP A 475 30.30 12.01 -25.48
C ASP A 475 29.84 13.38 -26.02
N VAL A 476 30.72 14.37 -26.02
CA VAL A 476 30.45 15.75 -26.48
C VAL A 476 30.58 15.79 -28.01
N ARG A 477 29.46 16.05 -28.70
CA ARG A 477 29.42 16.13 -30.18
C ARG A 477 28.63 17.31 -30.74
N GLY A 478 28.02 18.12 -29.87
CA GLY A 478 27.32 19.34 -30.25
C GLY A 478 28.28 20.49 -30.56
N ALA A 479 27.71 21.67 -30.87
CA ALA A 479 28.48 22.87 -31.16
C ALA A 479 29.31 23.32 -29.94
N LEU A 480 30.62 23.53 -30.16
CA LEU A 480 31.57 23.95 -29.13
C LEU A 480 31.60 25.47 -29.01
N SER A 481 30.57 26.05 -28.38
CA SER A 481 30.58 27.47 -28.05
C SER A 481 31.57 27.75 -26.91
N VAL A 482 31.94 29.02 -26.71
CA VAL A 482 32.79 29.46 -25.58
C VAL A 482 32.22 29.02 -24.23
N GLN A 483 30.89 29.07 -24.08
CA GLN A 483 30.21 28.58 -22.88
C GLN A 483 30.40 27.07 -22.67
N VAL A 484 30.30 26.27 -23.73
CA VAL A 484 30.53 24.82 -23.68
C VAL A 484 31.97 24.51 -23.29
N LEU A 485 32.95 25.25 -23.82
CA LEU A 485 34.36 25.07 -23.46
C LEU A 485 34.65 25.45 -22.01
N THR A 486 34.03 26.53 -21.51
CA THR A 486 34.16 26.94 -20.10
C THR A 486 33.59 25.88 -19.17
N GLU A 487 32.39 25.38 -19.48
CA GLU A 487 31.75 24.32 -18.69
C GLU A 487 32.47 22.97 -18.81
N TYR A 488 33.13 22.70 -19.95
CA TYR A 488 33.99 21.54 -20.12
C TYR A 488 35.18 21.56 -19.16
N LEU A 489 35.89 22.69 -19.07
CA LEU A 489 37.01 22.85 -18.14
C LEU A 489 36.56 22.71 -16.69
N LEU A 490 35.41 23.29 -16.33
CA LEU A 490 34.80 23.10 -15.01
C LEU A 490 34.59 21.61 -14.69
N VAL A 491 33.99 20.85 -15.62
CA VAL A 491 33.74 19.42 -15.40
C VAL A 491 35.03 18.64 -15.34
N TRP A 492 36.03 19.01 -16.15
CA TRP A 492 37.35 18.40 -16.14
C TRP A 492 38.00 18.49 -14.76
N ASP A 493 38.07 19.70 -14.19
CA ASP A 493 38.68 19.93 -12.87
C ASP A 493 37.91 19.19 -11.77
N LEU A 494 36.58 19.14 -11.87
CA LEU A 494 35.75 18.45 -10.88
C LEU A 494 35.91 16.93 -10.85
N VAL A 495 36.32 16.31 -11.97
CA VAL A 495 36.41 14.85 -12.07
C VAL A 495 37.83 14.31 -12.01
N ASP A 496 38.85 15.16 -12.12
CA ASP A 496 40.25 14.72 -12.22
C ASP A 496 40.73 14.04 -10.93
N ASP A 497 40.35 14.56 -9.76
CA ASP A 497 40.74 14.01 -8.45
C ASP A 497 39.89 12.81 -7.98
N ILE A 498 38.94 12.35 -8.80
CA ILE A 498 38.01 11.30 -8.38
C ILE A 498 38.61 9.91 -8.59
N VAL A 499 38.97 9.26 -7.48
CA VAL A 499 39.46 7.86 -7.46
C VAL A 499 38.32 6.90 -7.10
N LEU A 500 38.09 5.91 -7.98
CA LEU A 500 37.08 4.87 -7.77
C LEU A 500 37.62 3.74 -6.88
N GLN A 501 36.77 3.26 -5.97
CA GLN A 501 37.08 2.12 -5.10
C GLN A 501 36.59 0.83 -5.76
N HIS A 502 37.53 0.02 -6.23
CA HIS A 502 37.19 -1.28 -6.82
C HIS A 502 36.53 -2.18 -5.76
N ASP A 503 35.53 -2.96 -6.19
CA ASP A 503 34.74 -3.89 -5.37
C ASP A 503 33.88 -3.28 -4.25
N VAL A 504 33.81 -1.94 -4.13
CA VAL A 504 32.87 -1.27 -3.23
C VAL A 504 31.65 -0.82 -4.03
N PRO A 505 30.44 -1.38 -3.82
CA PRO A 505 29.27 -0.98 -4.58
C PRO A 505 28.86 0.47 -4.25
N ASP A 506 28.39 1.19 -5.26
CA ASP A 506 27.83 2.53 -5.09
C ASP A 506 26.71 2.55 -4.03
N LYS A 507 26.66 3.61 -3.23
CA LYS A 507 25.64 3.78 -2.17
C LYS A 507 24.69 4.92 -2.50
N HIS A 508 23.41 4.61 -2.64
CA HIS A 508 22.36 5.61 -2.83
C HIS A 508 21.78 6.08 -1.49
N LEU A 509 21.73 7.40 -1.29
CA LEU A 509 21.29 8.06 -0.08
C LEU A 509 20.03 8.89 -0.34
N TRP A 510 19.06 8.79 0.57
CA TRP A 510 17.83 9.59 0.51
C TRP A 510 18.00 10.91 1.24
N LYS A 511 18.16 12.03 0.52
CA LYS A 511 18.52 13.35 1.10
C LYS A 511 17.47 13.94 2.05
N LEU A 512 16.22 13.47 1.95
CA LEU A 512 15.08 14.11 2.64
C LEU A 512 14.84 13.58 4.06
N THR A 513 15.67 12.67 4.54
CA THR A 513 15.64 12.17 5.91
C THR A 513 17.04 12.26 6.50
N GLN A 514 17.13 12.58 7.80
CA GLN A 514 18.42 12.60 8.51
C GLN A 514 19.08 11.22 8.53
N SER A 515 18.29 10.15 8.64
CA SER A 515 18.77 8.77 8.56
C SER A 515 19.28 8.37 7.17
N ARG A 516 19.05 9.19 6.14
CA ARG A 516 19.37 8.91 4.73
C ARG A 516 18.71 7.65 4.15
N VAL A 517 17.73 7.09 4.88
CA VAL A 517 16.96 5.90 4.47
C VAL A 517 15.64 6.35 3.82
N TYR A 518 15.32 5.73 2.69
CA TYR A 518 14.06 5.95 1.99
C TYR A 518 12.86 5.42 2.79
N SER A 519 11.76 6.19 2.77
CA SER A 519 10.46 5.70 3.18
C SER A 519 9.39 6.28 2.25
N SER A 520 8.31 5.52 2.00
CA SER A 520 7.19 6.04 1.21
C SER A 520 6.55 7.29 1.86
N LYS A 521 6.63 7.40 3.20
CA LYS A 521 6.15 8.58 3.95
C LYS A 521 6.99 9.82 3.64
N SER A 522 8.32 9.72 3.70
CA SER A 522 9.21 10.85 3.38
C SER A 522 9.11 11.26 1.91
N ALA A 523 8.99 10.29 0.98
CA ALA A 523 8.74 10.57 -0.43
C ALA A 523 7.41 11.31 -0.67
N TYR A 524 6.34 10.91 0.03
CA TYR A 524 5.06 11.62 -0.06
C TYR A 524 5.16 13.05 0.49
N SER A 525 5.79 13.24 1.65
CA SER A 525 5.98 14.57 2.24
C SER A 525 6.81 15.50 1.35
N ALA A 526 7.71 14.95 0.55
CA ALA A 526 8.58 15.71 -0.34
C ALA A 526 7.84 16.54 -1.39
N PHE A 527 6.69 16.04 -1.87
CA PHE A 527 5.83 16.78 -2.81
C PHE A 527 5.26 18.08 -2.25
N PHE A 528 5.41 18.30 -0.94
CA PHE A 528 4.93 19.48 -0.26
C PHE A 528 6.07 20.34 0.32
N LEU A 529 7.32 20.06 -0.04
CA LEU A 529 8.43 20.96 0.30
C LEU A 529 8.18 22.36 -0.27
N GLY A 530 8.47 23.39 0.53
CA GLY A 530 8.15 24.78 0.21
C GLY A 530 6.68 25.18 0.44
N SER A 531 5.81 24.26 0.90
CA SER A 531 4.43 24.61 1.27
C SER A 531 4.36 25.34 2.61
N VAL A 532 3.49 26.33 2.71
CA VAL A 532 3.20 27.03 3.97
C VAL A 532 2.32 26.16 4.87
N GLY A 533 2.80 25.90 6.09
CA GLY A 533 2.08 25.16 7.11
C GLY A 533 0.87 25.91 7.66
N LEU A 534 -0.17 25.16 8.05
CA LEU A 534 -1.31 25.72 8.77
C LEU A 534 -0.88 26.00 10.21
N SER A 535 -0.82 27.28 10.60
CA SER A 535 -0.46 27.67 11.96
C SER A 535 -1.34 26.96 13.00
N GLY A 536 -0.76 26.50 14.12
CA GLY A 536 -1.55 25.89 15.20
C GLY A 536 -2.28 24.58 14.86
N TRP A 537 -1.95 23.90 13.74
CA TRP A 537 -2.56 22.61 13.39
C TRP A 537 -2.45 21.56 14.51
N LYS A 538 -1.35 21.60 15.28
CA LYS A 538 -1.11 20.69 16.40
C LYS A 538 -2.21 20.80 17.45
N ARG A 539 -2.72 22.01 17.73
CA ARG A 539 -3.79 22.24 18.72
C ARG A 539 -5.08 21.51 18.32
N ILE A 540 -5.46 21.58 17.04
CA ILE A 540 -6.65 20.89 16.52
C ILE A 540 -6.45 19.37 16.47
N TRP A 541 -5.32 18.92 15.90
CA TRP A 541 -5.17 17.50 15.53
C TRP A 541 -4.54 16.62 16.61
N LYS A 542 -3.63 17.16 17.43
CA LYS A 542 -2.96 16.42 18.52
C LYS A 542 -3.73 16.45 19.84
N GLY A 543 -4.66 17.38 20.04
CA GLY A 543 -5.57 17.36 21.19
C GLY A 543 -6.42 16.09 21.19
N TRP A 544 -6.80 15.58 22.37
CA TRP A 544 -7.78 14.52 22.43
C TRP A 544 -9.15 15.13 22.09
N ALA A 545 -9.87 14.58 21.12
CA ALA A 545 -11.24 14.98 20.79
C ALA A 545 -11.77 14.03 19.71
N PRO A 546 -13.10 13.78 19.68
CA PRO A 546 -13.74 13.10 18.57
C PRO A 546 -13.42 13.77 17.24
N LEU A 547 -13.27 12.97 16.18
CA LEU A 547 -12.90 13.47 14.86
C LEU A 547 -13.93 14.47 14.29
N LYS A 548 -15.21 14.34 14.68
CA LYS A 548 -16.27 15.31 14.33
C LYS A 548 -15.92 16.73 14.79
N CYS A 549 -15.46 16.90 16.03
CA CYS A 549 -15.09 18.19 16.61
C CYS A 549 -13.85 18.77 15.92
N LYS A 550 -12.86 17.91 15.63
CA LYS A 550 -11.63 18.32 14.93
C LYS A 550 -11.90 18.79 13.51
N VAL A 551 -12.75 18.07 12.76
CA VAL A 551 -13.15 18.46 11.41
C VAL A 551 -13.95 19.77 11.43
N PHE A 552 -14.80 19.98 12.43
CA PHE A 552 -15.49 21.26 12.64
C PHE A 552 -14.50 22.41 12.84
N LEU A 553 -13.56 22.30 13.78
CA LEU A 553 -12.58 23.37 14.03
C LEU A 553 -11.67 23.62 12.83
N TRP A 554 -11.34 22.57 12.07
CA TRP A 554 -10.64 22.74 10.81
C TRP A 554 -11.48 23.53 9.78
N LEU A 555 -12.80 23.30 9.70
CA LEU A 555 -13.69 24.12 8.87
C LEU A 555 -13.78 25.56 9.38
N ALA A 556 -13.90 25.75 10.70
CA ALA A 556 -13.93 27.06 11.34
C ALA A 556 -12.67 27.86 11.02
N LYS A 557 -11.50 27.22 11.09
CA LYS A 557 -10.21 27.85 10.76
C LYS A 557 -10.09 28.27 9.30
N ASN A 558 -10.77 27.57 8.40
CA ASN A 558 -10.80 27.91 6.98
C ASN A 558 -11.99 28.85 6.63
N ASN A 559 -12.73 29.36 7.61
CA ASN A 559 -13.98 30.12 7.44
C ASN A 559 -14.98 29.39 6.53
N ARG A 560 -15.15 28.07 6.77
CA ARG A 560 -15.99 27.17 5.98
C ARG A 560 -17.21 26.61 6.71
N CYS A 561 -17.48 27.08 7.93
CA CYS A 561 -18.75 26.84 8.61
C CYS A 561 -19.88 27.63 7.94
N TRP A 562 -21.11 27.13 7.96
CA TRP A 562 -22.27 27.79 7.37
C TRP A 562 -22.85 28.82 8.34
N THR A 563 -22.26 30.00 8.32
CA THR A 563 -22.65 31.21 9.06
C THR A 563 -23.34 32.21 8.12
N SER A 564 -24.09 33.17 8.64
CA SER A 564 -24.81 34.14 7.81
C SER A 564 -23.87 34.92 6.88
N ASP A 565 -22.66 35.30 7.32
CA ASP A 565 -21.67 35.98 6.45
C ASP A 565 -21.28 35.16 5.21
N ARG A 566 -21.26 33.83 5.35
CA ARG A 566 -20.92 32.91 4.26
C ARG A 566 -22.09 32.66 3.33
N LEU A 567 -23.30 32.61 3.88
CA LEU A 567 -24.53 32.52 3.09
C LEU A 567 -24.71 33.79 2.25
N ALA A 568 -24.47 34.96 2.84
CA ALA A 568 -24.48 36.26 2.18
C ALA A 568 -23.50 36.32 1.00
N LYS A 569 -22.23 35.92 1.21
CA LYS A 569 -21.21 35.81 0.14
C LYS A 569 -21.58 34.88 -1.02
N ARG A 570 -22.66 34.10 -0.88
CA ARG A 570 -23.15 33.15 -1.88
C ARG A 570 -24.53 33.49 -2.42
N GLY A 571 -25.11 34.62 -2.02
CA GLY A 571 -26.47 35.00 -2.40
C GLY A 571 -27.52 34.01 -1.93
N LEU A 572 -27.28 33.29 -0.82
CA LEU A 572 -28.27 32.40 -0.22
C LEU A 572 -29.09 33.14 0.85
N PRO A 573 -30.34 32.71 1.11
CA PRO A 573 -31.15 33.30 2.19
C PRO A 573 -30.40 33.27 3.53
N HIS A 574 -30.35 34.40 4.21
CA HIS A 574 -29.64 34.56 5.47
C HIS A 574 -30.28 35.65 6.35
N PRO A 575 -30.20 35.51 7.68
CA PRO A 575 -30.50 36.60 8.61
C PRO A 575 -29.59 37.81 8.38
N SER A 576 -30.15 39.02 8.49
CA SER A 576 -29.42 40.29 8.36
C SER A 576 -28.47 40.55 9.53
N ALA A 577 -28.75 39.97 10.70
CA ALA A 577 -27.92 40.06 11.90
C ALA A 577 -27.73 38.68 12.53
N CYS A 578 -26.73 38.57 13.42
CA CYS A 578 -26.50 37.36 14.18
C CYS A 578 -27.78 36.95 14.91
N PRO A 579 -28.26 35.70 14.73
CA PRO A 579 -29.47 35.22 15.38
C PRO A 579 -29.46 35.40 16.88
N PHE A 580 -28.28 35.56 17.50
CA PHE A 580 -28.13 35.70 18.94
C PHE A 580 -28.05 37.10 19.49
N CYS A 581 -27.16 37.96 18.97
CA CYS A 581 -27.02 39.31 19.50
C CYS A 581 -27.89 40.33 18.79
N ASP A 582 -28.35 40.04 17.56
CA ASP A 582 -29.04 40.98 16.68
C ASP A 582 -28.29 42.32 16.43
N GLN A 583 -26.99 42.36 16.76
CA GLN A 583 -26.18 43.59 16.80
C GLN A 583 -25.03 43.58 15.79
N SER A 584 -24.62 42.41 15.30
CA SER A 584 -23.44 42.29 14.42
C SER A 584 -23.57 41.11 13.45
N ASP A 585 -22.78 41.14 12.39
CA ASP A 585 -22.71 40.05 11.42
C ASP A 585 -22.33 38.71 12.05
N GLU A 586 -23.06 37.66 11.68
CA GLU A 586 -22.78 36.31 12.14
C GLU A 586 -21.53 35.74 11.45
N THR A 587 -20.38 35.85 12.12
CA THR A 587 -19.14 35.17 11.71
C THR A 587 -18.77 34.04 12.66
N ILE A 588 -18.00 33.05 12.21
CA ILE A 588 -17.56 31.95 13.09
C ILE A 588 -16.68 32.43 14.26
N GLN A 589 -15.93 33.52 14.07
CA GLN A 589 -15.13 34.12 15.15
C GLN A 589 -16.03 34.83 16.17
N HIS A 590 -17.08 35.51 15.69
CA HIS A 590 -18.08 36.12 16.54
C HIS A 590 -18.83 35.06 17.36
N ILE A 591 -19.32 33.98 16.73
CA ILE A 591 -20.02 32.89 17.44
C ILE A 591 -19.13 32.24 18.50
N LEU A 592 -17.87 31.92 18.17
CA LEU A 592 -17.01 31.18 19.10
C LEU A 592 -16.39 32.04 20.20
N LEU A 593 -16.27 33.35 20.01
CA LEU A 593 -15.53 34.22 20.93
C LEU A 593 -16.15 35.61 21.12
N GLY A 594 -16.52 36.29 20.03
CA GLY A 594 -16.94 37.69 20.08
C GLY A 594 -18.32 37.94 20.71
N TYR A 595 -19.18 36.92 20.77
CA TYR A 595 -20.54 37.02 21.27
C TYR A 595 -20.59 37.00 22.81
N PRO A 596 -21.31 37.94 23.50
CA PRO A 596 -21.35 37.99 24.97
C PRO A 596 -21.72 36.66 25.66
N PHE A 597 -22.69 35.93 25.13
CA PHE A 597 -23.07 34.60 25.63
C PHE A 597 -21.90 33.61 25.57
N SER A 598 -21.16 33.57 24.46
CA SER A 598 -20.01 32.69 24.30
C SER A 598 -18.90 33.10 25.27
N ARG A 599 -18.65 34.40 25.47
CA ARG A 599 -17.72 34.88 26.48
C ARG A 599 -18.12 34.46 27.89
N GLN A 600 -19.40 34.56 28.24
CA GLN A 600 -19.89 34.13 29.54
C GLN A 600 -19.72 32.63 29.78
N ILE A 601 -20.00 31.80 28.76
CA ILE A 601 -19.71 30.35 28.81
C ILE A 601 -18.22 30.10 29.06
N TRP A 602 -17.34 30.77 28.30
CA TRP A 602 -15.89 30.64 28.50
C TRP A 602 -15.46 31.06 29.90
N THR A 603 -15.96 32.20 30.41
CA THR A 603 -15.65 32.68 31.76
C THR A 603 -16.11 31.69 32.80
N ASN A 604 -17.34 31.20 32.75
CA ASN A 604 -17.87 30.26 33.75
C ASN A 604 -17.05 28.96 33.81
N ILE A 605 -16.76 28.36 32.64
CA ILE A 605 -16.01 27.10 32.55
C ILE A 605 -14.53 27.29 32.93
N LEU A 606 -13.91 28.40 32.53
CA LEU A 606 -12.52 28.64 32.88
C LEU A 606 -12.37 29.03 34.36
N CYS A 607 -13.32 29.77 34.93
CA CYS A 607 -13.35 30.05 36.37
C CYS A 607 -13.53 28.78 37.21
N SER A 608 -14.42 27.86 36.83
CA SER A 608 -14.61 26.59 37.56
C SER A 608 -13.40 25.66 37.50
N LEU A 609 -12.45 25.94 36.60
CA LEU A 609 -11.20 25.21 36.44
C LEU A 609 -9.97 26.00 36.92
N ASN A 610 -10.16 27.09 37.68
CA ASN A 610 -9.09 27.98 38.16
C ASN A 610 -8.22 28.60 37.06
N PHE A 611 -8.79 28.81 35.86
CA PHE A 611 -8.17 29.47 34.70
C PHE A 611 -8.86 30.80 34.33
N ALA A 612 -9.45 31.50 35.31
CA ALA A 612 -10.17 32.76 35.09
C ALA A 612 -9.37 33.80 34.28
N SER A 613 -8.03 33.84 34.46
CA SER A 613 -7.13 34.73 33.73
C SER A 613 -7.05 34.47 32.22
N LEU A 614 -7.53 33.31 31.75
CA LEU A 614 -7.57 32.94 30.32
C LEU A 614 -8.90 33.31 29.66
N ALA A 615 -9.88 33.81 30.41
CA ALA A 615 -11.20 34.17 29.89
C ALA A 615 -11.08 35.24 28.78
N PRO A 616 -11.87 35.12 27.70
CA PRO A 616 -11.79 36.05 26.58
C PRO A 616 -12.31 37.44 26.95
N SER A 617 -11.52 38.45 26.63
CA SER A 617 -11.88 39.87 26.82
C SER A 617 -12.68 40.41 25.64
N PRO A 618 -13.36 41.58 25.77
CA PRO A 618 -14.01 42.23 24.63
C PRO A 618 -13.06 42.59 23.48
N ALA A 619 -11.77 42.78 23.76
CA ALA A 619 -10.74 43.02 22.75
C ALA A 619 -10.38 41.77 21.92
N ASP A 620 -10.74 40.58 22.41
CA ASP A 620 -10.49 39.32 21.73
C ASP A 620 -11.51 39.08 20.61
N THR A 621 -11.10 39.38 19.38
CA THR A 621 -11.95 39.22 18.19
C THR A 621 -11.69 37.93 17.40
N ARG A 622 -10.57 37.24 17.66
CA ARG A 622 -10.10 36.07 16.88
C ARG A 622 -9.91 34.84 17.76
N PHE A 623 -10.82 33.86 17.65
CA PHE A 623 -10.82 32.59 18.39
C PHE A 623 -9.46 31.87 18.34
N PHE A 624 -8.88 31.70 17.14
CA PHE A 624 -7.62 30.98 17.01
C PHE A 624 -6.39 31.74 17.53
N ALA A 625 -6.49 33.07 17.66
CA ALA A 625 -5.44 33.89 18.25
C ALA A 625 -5.52 33.84 19.78
N TRP A 626 -6.73 34.00 20.33
CA TRP A 626 -7.01 33.79 21.75
C TRP A 626 -6.57 32.39 22.20
N TRP A 627 -7.01 31.34 21.51
CA TRP A 627 -6.60 29.96 21.83
C TRP A 627 -5.08 29.76 21.77
N ALA A 628 -4.39 30.41 20.82
CA ALA A 628 -2.93 30.36 20.76
C ALA A 628 -2.29 30.96 22.00
N ARG A 629 -2.76 32.14 22.43
CA ARG A 629 -2.31 32.84 23.64
C ARG A 629 -2.59 32.02 24.90
N SER A 630 -3.82 31.52 25.07
CA SER A 630 -4.20 30.72 26.25
C SER A 630 -3.44 29.40 26.34
N SER A 631 -3.05 28.82 25.21
CA SER A 631 -2.18 27.63 25.23
C SER A 631 -0.74 27.95 25.60
N SER A 632 -0.26 29.17 25.37
CA SER A 632 1.12 29.57 25.65
C SER A 632 1.33 30.01 27.10
N THR A 633 0.26 30.45 27.79
CA THR A 633 0.31 30.90 29.19
C THR A 633 0.28 29.77 30.21
N VAL A 634 -0.22 28.59 29.81
CA VAL A 634 -0.37 27.42 30.70
C VAL A 634 0.89 26.52 30.64
N PRO A 635 1.22 25.77 31.70
CA PRO A 635 2.31 24.78 31.67
C PRO A 635 2.10 23.67 30.63
N LYS A 636 3.19 23.10 30.11
CA LYS A 636 3.17 22.08 29.05
C LYS A 636 2.33 20.84 29.37
N GLU A 637 2.27 20.46 30.64
CA GLU A 637 1.48 19.33 31.14
C GLU A 637 -0.01 19.54 30.90
N ALA A 638 -0.51 20.72 31.27
CA ALA A 638 -1.92 21.09 31.15
C ALA A 638 -2.34 21.43 29.70
N TRP A 639 -1.38 21.57 28.76
CA TRP A 639 -1.69 21.88 27.35
C TRP A 639 -2.65 20.89 26.71
N ARG A 640 -2.47 19.59 26.95
CA ARG A 640 -3.30 18.56 26.29
C ARG A 640 -4.74 18.62 26.79
N GLY A 641 -4.92 18.77 28.10
CA GLY A 641 -6.23 18.97 28.72
C GLY A 641 -6.90 20.23 28.20
N LEU A 642 -6.20 21.37 28.22
CA LEU A 642 -6.78 22.66 27.86
C LEU A 642 -7.18 22.69 26.38
N ASN A 643 -6.36 22.15 25.49
CA ASN A 643 -6.72 22.02 24.08
C ASN A 643 -7.97 21.15 23.90
N THR A 644 -8.11 20.07 24.67
CA THR A 644 -9.27 19.17 24.63
C THR A 644 -10.54 19.89 25.10
N LEU A 645 -10.44 20.62 26.22
CA LEU A 645 -11.53 21.44 26.76
C LEU A 645 -11.97 22.52 25.76
N ILE A 646 -11.03 23.28 25.19
CA ILE A 646 -11.34 24.33 24.21
C ILE A 646 -12.04 23.73 22.97
N ILE A 647 -11.65 22.53 22.54
CA ILE A 647 -12.33 21.82 21.44
C ILE A 647 -13.77 21.45 21.82
N LEU A 648 -13.99 20.96 23.05
CA LEU A 648 -15.30 20.58 23.56
C LEU A 648 -16.24 21.78 23.62
N VAL A 649 -15.84 22.85 24.32
CA VAL A 649 -16.67 24.05 24.49
C VAL A 649 -17.00 24.70 23.14
N ALA A 650 -16.03 24.81 22.24
CA ALA A 650 -16.28 25.36 20.90
C ALA A 650 -17.25 24.49 20.09
N TRP A 651 -17.26 23.17 20.29
CA TRP A 651 -18.20 22.26 19.65
C TRP A 651 -19.61 22.41 20.23
N GLU A 652 -19.76 22.48 21.56
CA GLU A 652 -21.06 22.66 22.20
C GLU A 652 -21.70 24.01 21.87
N ILE A 653 -20.92 25.10 21.85
CA ILE A 653 -21.39 26.41 21.37
C ILE A 653 -21.91 26.31 19.93
N TRP A 654 -21.21 25.57 19.06
CA TRP A 654 -21.63 25.38 17.68
C TRP A 654 -22.89 24.53 17.53
N ILE A 655 -23.03 23.45 18.30
CA ILE A 655 -24.24 22.63 18.31
C ILE A 655 -25.43 23.45 18.81
N PHE A 656 -25.26 24.15 19.91
CA PHE A 656 -26.28 25.02 20.47
C PHE A 656 -26.77 26.08 19.48
N ARG A 657 -25.84 26.70 18.74
CA ARG A 657 -26.18 27.60 17.62
C ARG A 657 -27.04 26.96 16.57
N ASN A 658 -26.75 25.73 16.18
CA ASN A 658 -27.54 25.05 15.17
C ASN A 658 -28.94 24.72 15.69
N SER A 659 -29.09 24.27 16.94
CA SER A 659 -30.42 24.08 17.55
C SER A 659 -31.23 25.37 17.58
N ARG A 660 -30.63 26.52 17.90
CA ARG A 660 -31.34 27.82 17.80
C ARG A 660 -31.85 28.08 16.39
N VAL A 661 -30.98 27.95 15.39
CA VAL A 661 -31.28 28.34 14.01
C VAL A 661 -32.28 27.39 13.34
N PHE A 662 -32.24 26.10 13.66
CA PHE A 662 -33.08 25.08 13.01
C PHE A 662 -34.27 24.59 13.84
N GLU A 663 -34.18 24.67 15.17
CA GLU A 663 -35.19 24.14 16.11
C GLU A 663 -35.84 25.25 16.96
N GLY A 664 -35.38 26.50 16.84
CA GLY A 664 -35.95 27.65 17.55
C GLY A 664 -35.67 27.69 19.06
N CYS A 665 -34.70 26.91 19.56
CA CYS A 665 -34.41 26.84 20.98
C CYS A 665 -33.92 28.18 21.56
N GLN A 666 -34.39 28.53 22.77
CA GLN A 666 -34.01 29.74 23.50
C GLN A 666 -32.58 29.63 24.11
N PRO A 667 -31.79 30.72 24.14
CA PRO A 667 -30.45 30.73 24.71
C PRO A 667 -30.48 30.54 26.24
N ARG A 668 -29.98 29.39 26.73
CA ARG A 668 -29.73 29.14 28.16
C ARG A 668 -28.28 28.74 28.37
N ILE A 669 -27.55 29.54 29.15
CA ILE A 669 -26.12 29.36 29.38
C ILE A 669 -25.88 28.11 30.23
N GLU A 670 -26.73 27.91 31.23
CA GLU A 670 -26.68 26.80 32.17
C GLU A 670 -26.76 25.46 31.44
N ARG A 671 -27.61 25.37 30.40
CA ARG A 671 -27.74 24.13 29.63
C ARG A 671 -26.48 23.81 28.83
N VAL A 672 -25.82 24.81 28.26
CA VAL A 672 -24.56 24.58 27.52
C VAL A 672 -23.44 24.16 28.47
N ILE A 673 -23.38 24.76 29.66
CA ILE A 673 -22.40 24.36 30.70
C ILE A 673 -22.64 22.91 31.12
N GLN A 674 -23.89 22.52 31.41
CA GLN A 674 -24.24 21.14 31.74
C GLN A 674 -23.84 20.16 30.62
N LEU A 675 -24.11 20.50 29.36
CA LEU A 675 -23.72 19.67 28.22
C LEU A 675 -22.20 19.51 28.12
N VAL A 676 -21.44 20.58 28.36
CA VAL A 676 -19.97 20.51 28.41
C VAL A 676 -19.50 19.59 29.52
N GLU A 677 -20.11 19.63 30.71
CA GLU A 677 -19.76 18.75 31.82
C GLU A 677 -20.11 17.29 31.52
N GLU A 678 -21.32 17.01 31.04
CA GLU A 678 -21.80 15.69 30.64
C GLU A 678 -20.89 15.06 29.57
N GLU A 679 -20.65 15.77 28.46
CA GLU A 679 -19.76 15.30 27.39
C GLU A 679 -18.31 15.23 27.84
N GLY A 680 -17.85 16.17 28.68
CA GLY A 680 -16.51 16.17 29.26
C GLY A 680 -16.23 14.91 30.08
N LEU A 681 -17.20 14.49 30.90
CA LEU A 681 -17.11 13.23 31.66
C LEU A 681 -17.07 12.01 30.74
N LEU A 682 -17.89 11.98 29.68
CA LEU A 682 -17.84 10.92 28.67
C LEU A 682 -16.49 10.88 27.96
N TRP A 683 -15.90 12.04 27.67
CA TRP A 683 -14.59 12.14 27.03
C TRP A 683 -13.49 11.62 27.96
N CYS A 684 -13.53 11.95 29.25
CA CYS A 684 -12.62 11.40 30.26
C CYS A 684 -12.72 9.87 30.32
N ARG A 685 -13.94 9.31 30.40
CA ARG A 685 -14.18 7.85 30.38
C ARG A 685 -13.68 7.18 29.10
N ALA A 686 -13.75 7.88 27.97
CA ALA A 686 -13.24 7.42 26.68
C ALA A 686 -11.72 7.58 26.50
N GLY A 687 -10.99 8.05 27.52
CA GLY A 687 -9.53 8.12 27.55
C GLY A 687 -8.94 9.53 27.36
N ALA A 688 -9.70 10.60 27.60
CA ALA A 688 -9.19 11.98 27.63
C ALA A 688 -8.42 12.30 28.92
N THR A 689 -7.31 11.60 29.18
CA THR A 689 -6.57 11.69 30.47
C THR A 689 -6.14 13.12 30.83
N GLY A 690 -5.70 13.91 29.84
CA GLY A 690 -5.31 15.30 30.08
C GLY A 690 -6.48 16.20 30.50
N LEU A 691 -7.71 15.92 30.07
CA LEU A 691 -8.91 16.64 30.53
C LEU A 691 -9.25 16.22 31.97
N GLN A 692 -9.15 14.93 32.26
CA GLN A 692 -9.38 14.38 33.60
C GLN A 692 -8.39 14.97 34.61
N GLU A 693 -7.10 15.05 34.27
CA GLU A 693 -6.07 15.68 35.10
C GLU A 693 -6.37 17.15 35.39
N LEU A 694 -6.90 17.89 34.41
CA LEU A 694 -7.31 19.28 34.62
C LEU A 694 -8.47 19.39 35.62
N CYS A 695 -9.48 18.54 35.50
CA CYS A 695 -10.61 18.54 36.43
C CYS A 695 -10.17 18.20 37.86
N ILE A 696 -9.29 17.20 38.02
CA ILE A 696 -8.75 16.79 39.32
C ILE A 696 -7.91 17.91 39.95
N ARG A 697 -7.02 18.54 39.18
CA ARG A 697 -6.20 19.67 39.67
C ARG A 697 -7.04 20.86 40.12
N SER A 698 -8.19 21.12 39.47
CA SER A 698 -9.12 22.15 39.93
C SER A 698 -9.73 21.81 41.28
N GLN A 699 -10.22 20.57 41.45
CA GLN A 699 -10.81 20.10 42.70
C GLN A 699 -9.82 20.10 43.87
N ALA A 700 -8.57 19.71 43.62
CA ALA A 700 -7.50 19.72 44.63
C ALA A 700 -7.01 21.11 45.03
N ALA A 701 -7.29 22.15 44.23
CA ALA A 701 -6.97 23.54 44.56
C ALA A 701 -8.13 24.29 45.24
N ALA A 702 -9.31 23.66 45.30
CA ALA A 702 -10.52 24.23 45.90
C ALA A 702 -10.82 23.67 47.32
N GLY A 703 -10.17 22.57 47.72
CA GLY A 703 -10.14 22.05 49.08
C GLY A 703 -8.80 22.36 49.74
#